data_AF-A0A4Q1ITF7-F1
#
_entry.id   AF-A0A4Q1ITF7-F1
#
_cell.length_a   1.000
_cell.length_b   1.000
_cell.length_c   1.000
_cell.angle_alpha   90.00
_cell.angle_beta   90.00
_cell.angle_gamma   90.00
#
_symmetry.space_group_name_H-M   'P 1'
#
loop_
_entity.id
_entity.type
_entity.pdbx_description
1 polymer ?
#
loop_
_entity_poly.entity_id
_entity_poly.type
_entity_poly.pdbx_seq_one_letter_code
_entity_poly.pdbx_strand_id
1 'polypeptide(L)'
;MKIQYSTKELINYVYLIVALILTFWLTSLFEIFTTISRGIKVPNIGVVVLYKMLNDFWTSLLIGTLLFPIHWILTVFTKKYNQIIVQILLAILVLIQFSLAKYSATTLLNLGADLLGYSFNDITVTVSSSESLSVLYFIPFIVAVSMFFVINVIFTKYISSRSLIASLFIFVLIFGGLKLVMSQSSENDYQNKLNYLVSDILKYKYEQYQLNSYDLSNKNSYPLLKSFSETKDVLSPFFNINEEKPNMVFIIVEGLGAEFVGKNAYSGFTPFIDSLATQSLYWENFASTAGRTFGVLPALFGSLPYGDKGFMEIQKIPSHISLISVLKANGYTTSFYTGDPSSFDRKINFLEYNNIDNIIDEDKFGPDFEKTQANAGGFSWGYPDAEIFKKVASVLNPEKQPRLDIIMTLTNHEPFDFPSKEIYKTKVDSILNAKNSSSDFIEEVKSYEDIFASILYSDTAIKNFINSYKTRPEFANTIFVITGDHRLIPINQKDKLCRFHVPFLIYSPLLNKTKSIKSISSHLDVTPSLLSFLINNYTFNKLEKTAWMSEGLDTAQQFRNIHKIPLMRYKGSINDYIFNDYLLSDGALYKINENFGINKVIEKELIKSISDSLMEFKKLNRYTIQKNRIFPDSLNIYRNSIVEFSDEELVLLKDLTRNLTFDECFNLARETAFKKDYKKARLLCDYIINELPNHADARTLKGRTLAWEGRYKEAEVELLSVVKRAPFYYDSYLALLDLYWWSKQDEKSIEITQKAFNNELENSDISFKLAKAYFRMNNKLKSEQIMDSLVKIYPENQEYLTFKQSLK
;
A
#
# COMPACT_ATOMS: atom_id res chain seq x y z
N MET A 1 -4.17 8.46 -59.48
CA MET A 1 -5.36 8.85 -58.68
C MET A 1 -5.11 10.27 -58.15
N LYS A 2 -5.80 11.31 -58.67
CA LYS A 2 -5.69 12.67 -58.11
C LYS A 2 -6.44 12.66 -56.78
N ILE A 3 -5.69 12.65 -55.67
CA ILE A 3 -6.26 12.72 -54.32
C ILE A 3 -6.76 14.16 -54.11
N GLN A 4 -8.02 14.44 -54.44
CA GLN A 4 -8.64 15.74 -54.16
C GLN A 4 -9.28 15.71 -52.77
N TYR A 5 -8.62 16.36 -51.81
CA TYR A 5 -9.17 16.62 -50.49
C TYR A 5 -10.09 17.84 -50.55
N SER A 6 -11.36 17.68 -50.18
CA SER A 6 -12.36 18.76 -50.28
C SER A 6 -12.22 19.76 -49.14
N THR A 7 -12.28 21.05 -49.46
CA THR A 7 -12.35 22.15 -48.48
C THR A 7 -13.49 21.98 -47.48
N LYS A 8 -14.59 21.32 -47.88
CA LYS A 8 -15.73 21.03 -47.00
C LYS A 8 -15.37 20.04 -45.88
N GLU A 9 -14.60 19.00 -46.20
CA GLU A 9 -14.16 18.00 -45.21
C GLU A 9 -13.20 18.64 -44.20
N LEU A 10 -12.29 19.49 -44.67
CA LEU A 10 -11.42 20.28 -43.80
C LEU A 10 -12.23 21.16 -42.84
N ILE A 11 -13.23 21.88 -43.34
CA ILE A 11 -14.06 22.76 -42.52
C ILE A 11 -14.83 21.96 -41.47
N ASN A 12 -15.43 20.82 -41.85
CA ASN A 12 -16.11 19.92 -40.90
C ASN A 12 -15.16 19.44 -39.79
N TYR A 13 -13.92 19.12 -40.15
CA TYR A 13 -12.89 18.75 -39.18
C TYR A 13 -12.58 19.91 -38.22
N VAL A 14 -12.43 21.15 -38.71
CA VAL A 14 -12.19 22.31 -37.85
C VAL A 14 -13.37 22.52 -36.88
N TYR A 15 -14.62 22.33 -37.30
CA TYR A 15 -15.77 22.39 -36.38
C TYR A 15 -15.67 21.36 -35.24
N LEU A 16 -15.24 20.14 -35.53
CA LEU A 16 -15.03 19.10 -34.52
C LEU A 16 -13.93 19.49 -33.52
N ILE A 17 -12.84 20.09 -33.98
CA ILE A 17 -11.76 20.57 -33.10
C ILE A 17 -12.20 21.76 -32.25
N VAL A 18 -13.00 22.68 -32.79
CA VAL A 18 -13.59 23.78 -32.00
C VAL A 18 -14.58 23.24 -30.97
N ALA A 19 -15.39 22.24 -31.31
CA ALA A 19 -16.26 21.57 -30.35
C ALA A 19 -15.45 20.92 -29.22
N LEU A 20 -14.33 20.26 -29.54
CA LEU A 20 -13.42 19.69 -28.55
C LEU A 20 -12.86 20.75 -27.59
N ILE A 21 -12.35 21.89 -28.11
CA ILE A 21 -11.84 23.00 -27.30
C ILE A 21 -12.88 23.44 -26.26
N LEU A 22 -14.11 23.67 -26.71
CA LEU A 22 -15.18 24.15 -25.84
C LEU A 22 -15.62 23.10 -24.81
N THR A 23 -15.65 21.82 -25.19
CA THR A 23 -15.93 20.73 -24.25
C THR A 23 -14.83 20.59 -23.19
N PHE A 24 -13.56 20.77 -23.56
CA PHE A 24 -12.45 20.75 -22.60
C PHE A 24 -12.54 21.93 -21.63
N TRP A 25 -12.85 23.15 -22.12
CA TRP A 25 -13.10 24.30 -21.24
C TRP A 25 -14.24 24.05 -20.25
N LEU A 26 -15.36 23.47 -20.70
CA LEU A 26 -16.46 23.10 -19.82
C LEU A 26 -16.04 22.04 -18.79
N THR A 27 -15.18 21.10 -19.17
CA THR A 27 -14.63 20.10 -18.27
C THR A 27 -13.72 20.74 -17.19
N SER A 28 -12.89 21.73 -17.55
CA SER A 28 -12.10 22.48 -16.57
C SER A 28 -12.94 23.38 -15.67
N LEU A 29 -14.04 23.95 -16.18
CA LEU A 29 -14.99 24.68 -15.33
C LEU A 29 -15.70 23.73 -14.36
N PHE A 30 -16.06 22.52 -14.79
CA PHE A 30 -16.57 21.47 -13.92
C PHE A 30 -15.55 21.12 -12.82
N GLU A 31 -14.28 20.90 -13.16
CA GLU A 31 -13.21 20.62 -12.18
C GLU A 31 -13.11 21.72 -11.11
N ILE A 32 -13.09 22.98 -11.52
CA ILE A 32 -13.03 24.13 -10.60
C ILE A 32 -14.29 24.18 -9.73
N PHE A 33 -15.47 24.04 -10.33
CA PHE A 33 -16.74 24.08 -9.61
C PHE A 33 -16.81 22.96 -8.56
N THR A 34 -16.46 21.72 -8.94
CA THR A 34 -16.44 20.58 -8.02
C THR A 34 -15.47 20.82 -6.86
N THR A 35 -14.29 21.37 -7.15
CA THR A 35 -13.29 21.74 -6.13
C THR A 35 -13.85 22.76 -5.14
N ILE A 36 -14.48 23.83 -5.63
CA ILE A 36 -15.09 24.88 -4.78
C ILE A 36 -16.27 24.32 -3.98
N SER A 37 -17.11 23.48 -4.59
CA SER A 37 -18.29 22.88 -3.93
C SER A 37 -17.93 21.98 -2.75
N ARG A 38 -16.67 21.55 -2.65
CA ARG A 38 -16.10 20.79 -1.53
C ARG A 38 -15.47 21.68 -0.45
N GLY A 39 -15.72 22.99 -0.49
CA GLY A 39 -15.18 23.95 0.49
C GLY A 39 -13.72 24.37 0.25
N ILE A 40 -13.10 23.95 -0.87
CA ILE A 40 -11.70 24.26 -1.16
C ILE A 40 -11.60 25.66 -1.79
N LYS A 41 -10.87 26.55 -1.12
CA LYS A 41 -10.61 27.91 -1.62
C LYS A 41 -9.68 27.87 -2.83
N VAL A 42 -10.13 28.43 -3.96
CA VAL A 42 -9.33 28.60 -5.18
C VAL A 42 -8.94 30.08 -5.30
N PRO A 43 -7.68 30.47 -5.00
CA PRO A 43 -7.27 31.87 -5.11
C PRO A 43 -7.23 32.32 -6.57
N ASN A 44 -7.65 33.57 -6.83
CA ASN A 44 -7.63 34.18 -8.16
C ASN A 44 -8.33 33.33 -9.24
N ILE A 45 -9.59 32.93 -8.99
CA ILE A 45 -10.39 32.05 -9.87
C ILE A 45 -10.29 32.47 -11.35
N GLY A 46 -10.38 33.76 -11.67
CA GLY A 46 -10.27 34.25 -13.06
C GLY A 46 -8.94 33.90 -13.73
N VAL A 47 -7.83 33.96 -12.99
CA VAL A 47 -6.50 33.55 -13.49
C VAL A 47 -6.43 32.04 -13.67
N VAL A 48 -6.96 31.28 -12.72
CA VAL A 48 -7.00 29.80 -12.80
C VAL A 48 -7.81 29.33 -14.01
N VAL A 49 -8.99 29.93 -14.23
CA VAL A 49 -9.83 29.67 -15.41
C VAL A 49 -9.06 29.99 -16.69
N LEU A 50 -8.45 31.18 -16.77
CA LEU A 50 -7.68 31.59 -17.95
C LEU A 50 -6.53 30.61 -18.24
N TYR A 51 -5.76 30.21 -17.23
CA TYR A 51 -4.63 29.29 -17.40
C TYR A 51 -5.09 27.90 -17.84
N LYS A 52 -6.14 27.34 -17.24
CA LYS A 52 -6.69 26.05 -17.67
C LYS A 52 -7.22 26.11 -19.11
N MET A 53 -8.02 27.13 -19.45
CA MET A 53 -8.54 27.32 -20.80
C MET A 53 -7.42 27.49 -21.84
N LEU A 54 -6.35 28.20 -21.48
CA LEU A 54 -5.16 28.35 -22.31
C LEU A 54 -4.51 26.99 -22.62
N ASN A 55 -4.32 26.13 -21.62
CA ASN A 55 -3.74 24.80 -21.82
C ASN A 55 -4.68 23.85 -22.59
N ASP A 56 -5.98 23.89 -22.33
CA ASP A 56 -6.99 23.11 -23.05
C ASP A 56 -7.04 23.47 -24.54
N PHE A 57 -6.93 24.75 -24.85
CA PHE A 57 -6.90 25.24 -26.23
C PHE A 57 -5.71 24.67 -27.00
N TRP A 58 -4.50 24.82 -26.45
CA TRP A 58 -3.28 24.29 -27.07
C TRP A 58 -3.27 22.78 -27.16
N THR A 59 -3.78 22.08 -26.15
CA THR A 59 -3.91 20.63 -26.16
C THR A 59 -4.86 20.17 -27.26
N SER A 60 -6.02 20.81 -27.41
CA SER A 60 -7.00 20.47 -28.43
C SER A 60 -6.49 20.74 -29.84
N LEU A 61 -5.73 21.83 -30.05
CA LEU A 61 -5.06 22.09 -31.32
C LEU A 61 -3.99 21.04 -31.64
N LEU A 62 -3.21 20.61 -30.64
CA LEU A 62 -2.23 19.54 -30.81
C LEU A 62 -2.92 18.22 -31.19
N ILE A 63 -4.00 17.85 -30.50
CA ILE A 63 -4.83 16.68 -30.83
C ILE A 63 -5.35 16.79 -32.27
N GLY A 64 -5.90 17.94 -32.66
CA GLY A 64 -6.37 18.18 -34.02
C GLY A 64 -5.26 18.07 -35.07
N THR A 65 -4.06 18.52 -34.74
CA THR A 65 -2.90 18.41 -35.65
C THR A 65 -2.45 16.95 -35.80
N LEU A 66 -2.40 16.19 -34.69
CA LEU A 66 -1.99 14.79 -34.68
C LEU A 66 -3.01 13.85 -35.32
N LEU A 67 -4.31 14.16 -35.20
CA LEU A 67 -5.39 13.37 -35.81
C LEU A 67 -5.67 13.75 -37.27
N PHE A 68 -5.16 14.89 -37.75
CA PHE A 68 -5.40 15.33 -39.13
C PHE A 68 -4.89 14.35 -40.19
N PRO A 69 -3.69 13.73 -40.10
CA PRO A 69 -3.25 12.71 -41.05
C PRO A 69 -4.20 11.50 -41.10
N ILE A 70 -4.72 11.07 -39.94
CA ILE A 70 -5.68 9.95 -39.87
C ILE A 70 -6.97 10.35 -40.56
N HIS A 71 -7.51 11.54 -40.27
CA HIS A 71 -8.69 12.07 -40.93
C HIS A 71 -8.49 12.20 -42.45
N TRP A 72 -7.33 12.68 -42.89
CA TRP A 72 -7.00 12.81 -44.31
C TRP A 72 -6.99 11.44 -45.01
N ILE A 73 -6.31 10.44 -44.43
CA ILE A 73 -6.28 9.06 -44.97
C ILE A 73 -7.71 8.49 -45.04
N LEU A 74 -8.49 8.58 -43.97
CA LEU A 74 -9.87 8.07 -43.92
C LEU A 74 -10.78 8.79 -44.94
N THR A 75 -10.56 10.08 -45.19
CA THR A 75 -11.31 10.82 -46.22
C THR A 75 -11.06 10.26 -47.62
N VAL A 76 -9.84 9.76 -47.87
CA VAL A 76 -9.44 9.19 -49.15
C VAL A 76 -10.00 7.77 -49.35
N PHE A 77 -9.99 6.93 -48.32
CA PHE A 77 -10.31 5.50 -48.46
C PHE A 77 -11.71 5.11 -47.96
N THR A 78 -12.26 5.80 -46.95
CA THR A 78 -13.50 5.43 -46.26
C THR A 78 -14.38 6.65 -45.97
N LYS A 79 -14.56 7.52 -46.97
CA LYS A 79 -15.29 8.80 -46.86
C LYS A 79 -16.63 8.73 -46.13
N LYS A 80 -17.40 7.65 -46.33
CA LYS A 80 -18.70 7.42 -45.67
C LYS A 80 -18.59 7.29 -44.14
N TYR A 81 -17.50 6.74 -43.64
CA TYR A 81 -17.31 6.42 -42.22
C TYR A 81 -16.33 7.37 -41.51
N ASN A 82 -15.51 8.12 -42.26
CA ASN A 82 -14.49 9.03 -41.74
C ASN A 82 -15.02 9.95 -40.63
N GLN A 83 -16.11 10.68 -40.88
CA GLN A 83 -16.66 11.62 -39.91
C GLN A 83 -17.10 10.92 -38.61
N ILE A 84 -17.73 9.75 -38.73
CA ILE A 84 -18.18 8.94 -37.58
C ILE A 84 -16.97 8.45 -36.78
N ILE A 85 -15.94 7.94 -37.46
CA ILE A 85 -14.71 7.45 -36.81
C ILE A 85 -14.02 8.57 -36.04
N VAL A 86 -13.83 9.74 -36.65
CA VAL A 86 -13.21 10.90 -35.98
C VAL A 86 -14.05 11.37 -34.80
N GLN A 87 -15.38 11.42 -34.95
CA GLN A 87 -16.28 11.76 -33.84
C GLN A 87 -16.18 10.78 -32.68
N ILE A 88 -16.11 9.48 -32.94
CA ILE A 88 -15.93 8.45 -31.92
C ILE A 88 -14.58 8.62 -31.21
N LEU A 89 -13.49 8.83 -31.97
CA LEU A 89 -12.16 9.06 -31.38
C LEU A 89 -12.14 10.30 -30.47
N LEU A 90 -12.71 11.42 -30.93
CA LEU A 90 -12.80 12.64 -30.12
C LEU A 90 -13.72 12.46 -28.90
N ALA A 91 -14.83 11.74 -29.02
CA ALA A 91 -15.72 11.41 -27.90
C ALA A 91 -15.01 10.57 -26.84
N ILE A 92 -14.16 9.62 -27.25
CA ILE A 92 -13.31 8.85 -26.33
C ILE A 92 -12.32 9.78 -25.61
N LEU A 93 -11.70 10.73 -26.31
CA LEU A 93 -10.80 11.70 -25.68
C LEU A 93 -11.52 12.62 -24.69
N VAL A 94 -12.75 13.04 -24.98
CA VAL A 94 -13.62 13.78 -24.03
C VAL A 94 -13.88 12.94 -22.78
N LEU A 95 -14.22 11.66 -22.96
CA LEU A 95 -14.47 10.75 -21.83
C LEU A 95 -13.22 10.59 -20.95
N ILE A 96 -12.04 10.41 -21.56
CA ILE A 96 -10.77 10.29 -20.82
C ILE A 96 -10.45 11.60 -20.09
N GLN A 97 -10.51 12.74 -20.77
CA GLN A 97 -10.25 14.05 -20.16
C GLN A 97 -11.20 14.32 -18.98
N PHE A 98 -12.48 14.02 -19.13
CA PHE A 98 -13.46 14.16 -18.05
C PHE A 98 -13.17 13.23 -16.87
N SER A 99 -12.79 11.97 -17.15
CA SER A 99 -12.39 11.00 -16.10
C SER A 99 -11.19 11.51 -15.31
N LEU A 100 -10.18 12.04 -15.98
CA LEU A 100 -8.98 12.59 -15.36
C LEU A 100 -9.27 13.88 -14.57
N ALA A 101 -10.17 14.74 -15.08
CA ALA A 101 -10.61 15.94 -14.37
C ALA A 101 -11.41 15.58 -13.11
N LYS A 102 -12.32 14.59 -13.18
CA LYS A 102 -13.03 14.07 -12.01
C LYS A 102 -12.06 13.49 -10.98
N TYR A 103 -11.09 12.68 -11.41
CA TYR A 103 -10.03 12.17 -10.54
C TYR A 103 -9.29 13.32 -9.85
N SER A 104 -8.82 14.30 -10.62
CA SER A 104 -8.08 15.44 -10.08
C SER A 104 -8.91 16.32 -9.14
N ALA A 105 -10.21 16.47 -9.36
CA ALA A 105 -11.08 17.20 -8.45
C ALA A 105 -11.27 16.47 -7.11
N THR A 106 -11.16 15.13 -7.11
CA THR A 106 -11.31 14.28 -5.91
C THR A 106 -10.00 14.10 -5.14
N THR A 107 -8.90 13.85 -5.84
CA THR A 107 -7.60 13.60 -5.20
C THR A 107 -6.76 14.86 -5.04
N LEU A 108 -7.19 15.98 -5.66
CA LEU A 108 -6.44 17.24 -5.79
C LEU A 108 -5.11 17.09 -6.55
N LEU A 109 -4.95 15.99 -7.28
CA LEU A 109 -3.70 15.61 -7.94
C LEU A 109 -3.97 15.09 -9.35
N ASN A 110 -3.06 15.39 -10.28
CA ASN A 110 -3.16 14.86 -11.63
C ASN A 110 -2.68 13.41 -11.68
N LEU A 111 -3.44 12.53 -12.34
CA LEU A 111 -3.00 11.18 -12.64
C LEU A 111 -1.96 11.21 -13.77
N GLY A 112 -0.82 10.56 -13.56
CA GLY A 112 0.32 10.54 -14.48
C GLY A 112 0.84 9.13 -14.74
N ALA A 113 2.16 8.98 -14.86
CA ALA A 113 2.82 7.71 -15.11
C ALA A 113 2.67 6.71 -13.95
N ASP A 114 2.30 7.18 -12.76
CA ASP A 114 1.96 6.35 -11.60
C ASP A 114 0.81 5.37 -11.89
N LEU A 115 -0.08 5.68 -12.85
CA LEU A 115 -1.09 4.74 -13.35
C LEU A 115 -0.48 3.39 -13.80
N LEU A 116 0.74 3.39 -14.34
CA LEU A 116 1.44 2.18 -14.79
C LEU A 116 1.97 1.32 -13.62
N GLY A 117 2.06 1.90 -12.42
CA GLY A 117 2.49 1.26 -11.19
C GLY A 117 1.41 0.35 -10.58
N TYR A 118 0.13 0.65 -10.80
CA TYR A 118 -0.98 -0.08 -10.18
C TYR A 118 -1.41 -1.30 -11.00
N SER A 119 -1.83 -2.35 -10.31
CA SER A 119 -2.48 -3.51 -10.93
C SER A 119 -3.96 -3.23 -11.23
N PHE A 120 -4.60 -4.02 -12.09
CA PHE A 120 -6.04 -3.91 -12.31
C PHE A 120 -6.83 -4.18 -11.02
N ASN A 121 -6.33 -5.09 -10.18
CA ASN A 121 -6.92 -5.38 -8.88
C ASN A 121 -6.84 -4.18 -7.93
N ASP A 122 -5.67 -3.53 -7.84
CA ASP A 122 -5.46 -2.34 -6.99
C ASP A 122 -6.43 -1.22 -7.39
N ILE A 123 -6.56 -0.98 -8.70
CA ILE A 123 -7.47 0.03 -9.24
C ILE A 123 -8.92 -0.32 -8.88
N THR A 124 -9.31 -1.58 -9.06
CA THR A 124 -10.67 -2.03 -8.79
C THR A 124 -11.02 -1.89 -7.31
N VAL A 125 -10.14 -2.37 -6.41
CA VAL A 125 -10.32 -2.26 -4.95
C VAL A 125 -10.44 -0.79 -4.55
N THR A 126 -9.50 0.06 -4.99
CA THR A 126 -9.49 1.50 -4.67
C THR A 126 -10.75 2.21 -5.15
N VAL A 127 -11.22 1.92 -6.37
CA VAL A 127 -12.45 2.57 -6.88
C VAL A 127 -13.69 2.05 -6.14
N SER A 128 -13.74 0.74 -5.85
CA SER A 128 -14.88 0.12 -5.16
C SER A 128 -14.99 0.53 -3.68
N SER A 129 -13.89 0.93 -3.05
CA SER A 129 -13.89 1.46 -1.69
C SER A 129 -14.43 2.88 -1.60
N SER A 130 -14.12 3.71 -2.60
CA SER A 130 -14.43 5.15 -2.59
C SER A 130 -15.82 5.49 -3.16
N GLU A 131 -16.32 4.73 -4.13
CA GLU A 131 -17.53 5.09 -4.88
C GLU A 131 -18.50 3.92 -5.03
N SER A 132 -19.80 4.20 -4.86
CA SER A 132 -20.85 3.25 -5.23
C SER A 132 -21.14 3.36 -6.73
N LEU A 133 -20.92 2.26 -7.47
CA LEU A 133 -21.12 2.19 -8.93
C LEU A 133 -22.63 2.15 -9.29
N SER A 134 -23.35 3.22 -8.98
CA SER A 134 -24.76 3.40 -9.34
C SER A 134 -24.92 3.95 -10.77
N VAL A 135 -26.11 3.82 -11.36
CA VAL A 135 -26.41 4.44 -12.67
C VAL A 135 -26.20 5.97 -12.63
N LEU A 136 -26.51 6.61 -11.50
CA LEU A 136 -26.32 8.04 -11.29
C LEU A 136 -24.86 8.47 -11.41
N TYR A 137 -23.92 7.61 -10.99
CA TYR A 137 -22.48 7.86 -11.09
C TYR A 137 -22.02 8.10 -12.54
N PHE A 138 -22.64 7.43 -13.51
CA PHE A 138 -22.27 7.50 -14.92
C PHE A 138 -22.93 8.67 -15.68
N ILE A 139 -23.94 9.33 -15.11
CA ILE A 139 -24.64 10.44 -15.77
C ILE A 139 -23.69 11.57 -16.19
N PRO A 140 -22.77 12.08 -15.33
CA PRO A 140 -21.86 13.16 -15.72
C PRO A 140 -20.98 12.81 -16.93
N PHE A 141 -20.58 11.55 -17.07
CA PHE A 141 -19.78 11.07 -18.21
C PHE A 141 -20.59 11.10 -19.52
N ILE A 142 -21.85 10.66 -19.46
CA ILE A 142 -22.77 10.70 -20.61
C ILE A 142 -23.04 12.16 -21.01
N VAL A 143 -23.24 13.04 -20.03
CA VAL A 143 -23.46 14.48 -20.25
C VAL A 143 -22.24 15.10 -20.93
N ALA A 144 -21.02 14.85 -20.45
CA ALA A 144 -19.80 15.40 -21.04
C ALA A 144 -19.65 15.04 -22.53
N VAL A 145 -19.89 13.77 -22.89
CA VAL A 145 -19.85 13.30 -24.29
C VAL A 145 -21.00 13.90 -25.10
N SER A 146 -22.20 13.98 -24.53
CA SER A 146 -23.36 14.57 -25.22
C SER A 146 -23.14 16.06 -25.52
N MET A 147 -22.52 16.81 -24.60
CA MET A 147 -22.18 18.21 -24.80
C MET A 147 -21.26 18.42 -26.00
N PHE A 148 -20.26 17.55 -26.22
CA PHE A 148 -19.41 17.61 -27.41
C PHE A 148 -20.22 17.53 -28.71
N PHE A 149 -21.15 16.59 -28.80
CA PHE A 149 -22.02 16.46 -29.98
C PHE A 149 -22.96 17.65 -30.15
N VAL A 150 -23.58 18.14 -29.06
CA VAL A 150 -24.46 19.31 -29.07
C VAL A 150 -23.72 20.55 -29.54
N ILE A 151 -22.51 20.82 -29.01
CA ILE A 151 -21.68 21.95 -29.42
C ILE A 151 -21.33 21.85 -30.90
N ASN A 152 -20.92 20.67 -31.38
CA ASN A 152 -20.62 20.46 -32.79
C ASN A 152 -21.85 20.77 -33.68
N VAL A 153 -23.05 20.32 -33.30
CA VAL A 153 -24.30 20.61 -34.04
C VAL A 153 -24.62 22.11 -34.03
N ILE A 154 -24.49 22.77 -32.89
CA ILE A 154 -24.74 24.22 -32.77
C ILE A 154 -23.77 25.00 -33.67
N PHE A 155 -22.47 24.72 -33.59
CA PHE A 155 -21.47 25.45 -34.35
C PHE A 155 -21.61 25.23 -35.86
N THR A 156 -21.85 24.00 -36.29
CA THR A 156 -22.06 23.69 -37.72
C THR A 156 -23.34 24.32 -38.28
N LYS A 157 -24.38 24.51 -37.46
CA LYS A 157 -25.66 25.09 -37.89
C LYS A 157 -25.67 26.62 -37.87
N TYR A 158 -25.07 27.24 -36.86
CA TYR A 158 -25.25 28.68 -36.58
C TYR A 158 -24.02 29.54 -36.85
N ILE A 159 -22.81 28.96 -36.92
CA ILE A 159 -21.57 29.73 -37.12
C ILE A 159 -21.04 29.51 -38.53
N SER A 160 -20.80 30.60 -39.28
CA SER A 160 -20.24 30.50 -40.63
C SER A 160 -18.77 30.04 -40.60
N SER A 161 -18.33 29.30 -41.62
CA SER A 161 -16.95 28.79 -41.69
C SER A 161 -15.90 29.89 -41.73
N ARG A 162 -16.21 31.04 -42.35
CA ARG A 162 -15.33 32.22 -42.38
C ARG A 162 -15.15 32.81 -40.99
N SER A 163 -16.24 32.98 -40.26
CA SER A 163 -16.21 33.48 -38.87
C SER A 163 -15.44 32.52 -37.97
N LEU A 164 -15.67 31.22 -38.09
CA LEU A 164 -14.97 30.19 -37.31
C LEU A 164 -13.45 30.25 -37.49
N ILE A 165 -12.98 30.28 -38.74
CA ILE A 165 -11.55 30.32 -39.07
C ILE A 165 -10.93 31.64 -38.59
N ALA A 166 -11.60 32.77 -38.81
CA ALA A 166 -11.13 34.07 -38.34
C ALA A 166 -11.00 34.12 -36.80
N SER A 167 -12.02 33.63 -36.08
CA SER A 167 -11.98 33.53 -34.62
C SER A 167 -10.85 32.62 -34.15
N LEU A 168 -10.68 31.43 -34.75
CA LEU A 168 -9.62 30.51 -34.38
C LEU A 168 -8.23 31.14 -34.57
N PHE A 169 -8.02 31.85 -35.68
CA PHE A 169 -6.77 32.56 -35.95
C PHE A 169 -6.49 33.65 -34.89
N ILE A 170 -7.51 34.43 -34.52
CA ILE A 170 -7.41 35.43 -33.45
C ILE A 170 -7.06 34.76 -32.11
N PHE A 171 -7.74 33.67 -31.75
CA PHE A 171 -7.43 32.92 -30.53
C PHE A 171 -6.01 32.38 -30.52
N VAL A 172 -5.50 31.86 -31.65
CA VAL A 172 -4.10 31.41 -31.76
C VAL A 172 -3.12 32.55 -31.47
N LEU A 173 -3.37 33.76 -31.99
CA LEU A 173 -2.53 34.93 -31.72
C LEU A 173 -2.59 35.37 -30.26
N ILE A 174 -3.80 35.49 -29.69
CA ILE A 174 -4.00 35.94 -28.30
C ILE A 174 -3.41 34.90 -27.34
N PHE A 175 -3.81 33.64 -27.46
CA PHE A 175 -3.37 32.58 -26.54
C PHE A 175 -1.89 32.25 -26.75
N GLY A 176 -1.34 32.48 -27.95
CA GLY A 176 0.10 32.39 -28.20
C GLY A 176 0.87 33.47 -27.43
N GLY A 177 0.43 34.72 -27.54
CA GLY A 177 1.01 35.83 -26.78
C GLY A 177 0.91 35.62 -25.27
N LEU A 178 -0.26 35.20 -24.78
CA LEU A 178 -0.47 34.92 -23.35
C LEU A 178 0.43 33.79 -22.84
N LYS A 179 0.62 32.71 -23.61
CA LYS A 179 1.48 31.58 -23.19
C LYS A 179 2.94 32.00 -23.02
N LEU A 180 3.42 32.96 -23.81
CA LEU A 180 4.79 33.49 -23.72
C LEU A 180 4.97 34.41 -22.50
N VAL A 181 3.97 35.23 -22.17
CA VAL A 181 4.05 36.19 -21.05
C VAL A 181 3.75 35.51 -19.71
N MET A 182 2.77 34.61 -19.68
CA MET A 182 2.28 33.95 -18.48
C MET A 182 2.91 32.57 -18.31
N SER A 183 4.22 32.53 -18.00
CA SER A 183 4.97 31.27 -17.85
C SER A 183 4.39 30.34 -16.77
N GLN A 184 3.80 30.91 -15.71
CA GLN A 184 3.08 30.21 -14.63
C GLN A 184 1.94 29.33 -15.12
N SER A 185 1.32 29.67 -16.27
CA SER A 185 0.29 28.83 -16.88
C SER A 185 0.77 27.42 -17.24
N SER A 186 2.08 27.17 -17.24
CA SER A 186 2.66 25.86 -17.53
C SER A 186 2.84 24.97 -16.30
N GLU A 187 2.54 25.46 -15.09
CA GLU A 187 2.57 24.65 -13.87
C GLU A 187 1.52 23.52 -13.92
N ASN A 188 1.83 22.39 -13.27
CA ASN A 188 1.06 21.15 -13.35
C ASN A 188 -0.42 21.32 -13.00
N ASP A 189 -0.74 22.19 -12.05
CA ASP A 189 -2.11 22.41 -11.56
C ASP A 189 -3.03 22.97 -12.65
N TYR A 190 -2.47 23.68 -13.63
CA TYR A 190 -3.19 24.31 -14.73
C TYR A 190 -3.17 23.51 -16.02
N GLN A 191 -2.36 22.45 -16.11
CA GLN A 191 -2.25 21.63 -17.31
C GLN A 191 -3.58 20.93 -17.63
N ASN A 192 -3.86 20.78 -18.93
CA ASN A 192 -4.88 19.85 -19.38
C ASN A 192 -4.51 18.43 -18.92
N LYS A 193 -5.44 17.72 -18.30
CA LYS A 193 -5.16 16.45 -17.62
C LYS A 193 -4.71 15.34 -18.58
N LEU A 194 -5.29 15.26 -19.77
CA LEU A 194 -4.86 14.35 -20.82
C LEU A 194 -3.44 14.68 -21.29
N ASN A 195 -3.13 15.96 -21.52
CA ASN A 195 -1.77 16.39 -21.88
C ASN A 195 -0.76 16.04 -20.78
N TYR A 196 -1.11 16.29 -19.52
CA TYR A 196 -0.30 15.94 -18.36
C TYR A 196 -0.01 14.43 -18.31
N LEU A 197 -1.06 13.59 -18.40
CA LEU A 197 -0.93 12.13 -18.38
C LEU A 197 0.02 11.63 -19.47
N VAL A 198 -0.17 12.08 -20.72
CA VAL A 198 0.66 11.67 -21.84
C VAL A 198 2.10 12.15 -21.66
N SER A 199 2.29 13.41 -21.29
CA SER A 199 3.63 14.00 -21.09
C SER A 199 4.40 13.29 -19.98
N ASP A 200 3.74 12.98 -18.87
CA ASP A 200 4.37 12.30 -17.74
C ASP A 200 4.70 10.84 -18.06
N ILE A 201 3.82 10.11 -18.77
CA ILE A 201 4.11 8.76 -19.28
C ILE A 201 5.31 8.76 -20.22
N LEU A 202 5.41 9.73 -21.14
CA LEU A 202 6.54 9.84 -22.06
C LEU A 202 7.84 10.14 -21.32
N LYS A 203 7.80 11.07 -20.35
CA LYS A 203 8.93 11.38 -19.47
C LYS A 203 9.39 10.15 -18.70
N TYR A 204 8.47 9.41 -18.10
CA TYR A 204 8.75 8.15 -17.39
C TYR A 204 9.39 7.12 -18.33
N LYS A 205 8.82 6.88 -19.52
CA LYS A 205 9.39 5.93 -20.49
C LYS A 205 10.79 6.31 -20.95
N TYR A 206 11.03 7.60 -21.18
CA TYR A 206 12.35 8.10 -21.53
C TYR A 206 13.36 7.91 -20.39
N GLU A 207 12.97 8.20 -19.15
CA GLU A 207 13.79 7.93 -17.97
C GLU A 207 14.11 6.42 -17.83
N GLN A 208 13.11 5.55 -18.00
CA GLN A 208 13.31 4.09 -17.99
C GLN A 208 14.28 3.63 -19.08
N TYR A 209 14.20 4.22 -20.29
CA TYR A 209 15.17 3.96 -21.35
C TYR A 209 16.59 4.35 -20.95
N GLN A 210 16.77 5.54 -20.36
CA GLN A 210 18.08 5.99 -19.85
C GLN A 210 18.62 5.03 -18.79
N LEU A 211 17.79 4.65 -17.83
CA LEU A 211 18.17 3.71 -16.76
C LEU A 211 18.52 2.32 -17.30
N ASN A 212 17.87 1.85 -18.37
CA ASN A 212 18.16 0.57 -19.02
C ASN A 212 19.46 0.59 -19.84
N SER A 213 19.81 1.74 -20.42
CA SER A 213 21.02 1.91 -21.23
C SER A 213 22.30 2.06 -20.41
N TYR A 214 22.17 2.22 -19.09
CA TYR A 214 23.29 2.46 -18.19
C TYR A 214 24.09 1.18 -17.95
N ASP A 215 25.37 1.18 -18.36
CA ASP A 215 26.28 0.06 -18.14
C ASP A 215 26.70 -0.03 -16.66
N LEU A 216 26.48 -1.20 -16.09
CA LEU A 216 26.71 -1.52 -14.69
C LEU A 216 27.95 -2.42 -14.50
N SER A 217 28.67 -2.73 -15.58
CA SER A 217 29.83 -3.63 -15.62
C SER A 217 30.97 -3.26 -14.65
N ASN A 218 31.11 -1.98 -14.30
CA ASN A 218 32.21 -1.46 -13.47
C ASN A 218 31.85 -1.14 -12.01
N LYS A 219 30.67 -1.52 -11.50
CA LYS A 219 30.28 -1.25 -10.10
C LYS A 219 30.61 -2.42 -9.16
N ASN A 220 30.92 -2.08 -7.89
CA ASN A 220 30.95 -3.06 -6.80
C ASN A 220 29.67 -3.89 -6.86
N SER A 221 29.80 -5.22 -6.77
CA SER A 221 28.66 -6.12 -6.93
C SER A 221 27.55 -5.82 -5.93
N TYR A 222 27.86 -5.32 -4.73
CA TYR A 222 26.89 -4.91 -3.69
C TYR A 222 27.16 -3.47 -3.21
N PRO A 223 26.63 -2.44 -3.89
CA PRO A 223 26.97 -1.04 -3.64
C PRO A 223 26.44 -0.46 -2.32
N LEU A 224 25.45 -1.10 -1.70
CA LEU A 224 24.90 -0.69 -0.40
C LEU A 224 25.63 -1.36 0.77
N LEU A 225 26.48 -2.37 0.52
CA LEU A 225 27.09 -3.17 1.56
C LEU A 225 28.14 -2.36 2.34
N LYS A 226 27.92 -2.21 3.64
CA LYS A 226 28.78 -1.48 4.57
C LYS A 226 29.01 -2.26 5.86
N SER A 227 30.03 -1.90 6.64
CA SER A 227 30.24 -2.51 7.95
C SER A 227 29.12 -2.08 8.90
N PHE A 228 28.59 -3.01 9.69
CA PHE A 228 27.61 -2.65 10.73
C PHE A 228 28.18 -1.63 11.73
N SER A 229 29.48 -1.71 12.02
CA SER A 229 30.19 -0.79 12.92
C SER A 229 30.18 0.67 12.47
N GLU A 230 29.83 0.96 11.21
CA GLU A 230 29.67 2.32 10.70
C GLU A 230 28.34 2.95 11.17
N THR A 231 27.35 2.13 11.55
CA THR A 231 26.08 2.62 12.10
C THR A 231 26.27 2.94 13.57
N LYS A 232 26.02 4.20 13.95
CA LYS A 232 26.22 4.67 15.31
C LYS A 232 25.00 4.39 16.18
N ASP A 233 25.25 4.05 17.43
CA ASP A 233 24.20 3.99 18.44
C ASP A 233 23.90 5.41 18.95
N VAL A 234 22.78 5.93 18.45
CA VAL A 234 22.28 7.27 18.79
C VAL A 234 21.23 7.23 19.91
N LEU A 235 20.74 6.05 20.30
CA LEU A 235 19.62 5.91 21.23
C LEU A 235 20.06 5.62 22.66
N SER A 236 21.16 4.90 22.87
CA SER A 236 21.70 4.59 24.21
C SER A 236 21.69 5.76 25.20
N PRO A 237 22.07 7.00 24.82
CA PRO A 237 22.06 8.13 25.75
C PRO A 237 20.70 8.47 26.37
N PHE A 238 19.59 7.98 25.81
CA PHE A 238 18.21 8.25 26.25
C PHE A 238 17.59 7.11 27.07
N PHE A 239 18.25 5.96 27.17
CA PHE A 239 17.68 4.76 27.80
C PHE A 239 18.43 4.37 29.09
N ASN A 240 17.68 3.86 30.05
CA ASN A 240 18.20 3.00 31.10
C ASN A 240 18.25 1.58 30.55
N ILE A 241 19.46 1.05 30.36
CA ILE A 241 19.69 -0.27 29.77
C ILE A 241 19.67 -1.32 30.88
N ASN A 242 18.86 -2.35 30.69
CA ASN A 242 18.73 -3.49 31.59
C ASN A 242 19.43 -4.72 30.97
N GLU A 243 19.58 -5.82 31.71
CA GLU A 243 20.14 -7.06 31.17
C GLU A 243 19.18 -7.76 30.18
N GLU A 244 17.88 -7.69 30.46
CA GLU A 244 16.84 -8.34 29.65
C GLU A 244 16.48 -7.53 28.41
N LYS A 245 16.50 -8.19 27.25
CA LYS A 245 16.06 -7.61 25.97
C LYS A 245 14.64 -7.03 26.07
N PRO A 246 14.39 -5.78 25.65
CA PRO A 246 13.08 -5.19 25.72
C PRO A 246 12.13 -5.78 24.65
N ASN A 247 10.84 -5.78 24.96
CA ASN A 247 9.80 -5.96 23.95
C ASN A 247 9.74 -4.73 23.03
N MET A 248 9.41 -4.95 21.76
CA MET A 248 9.28 -3.91 20.75
C MET A 248 7.84 -3.89 20.22
N VAL A 249 7.14 -2.78 20.40
CA VAL A 249 5.76 -2.59 19.92
C VAL A 249 5.72 -1.45 18.91
N PHE A 250 5.47 -1.76 17.65
CA PHE A 250 5.29 -0.78 16.59
C PHE A 250 3.80 -0.52 16.40
N ILE A 251 3.40 0.76 16.43
CA ILE A 251 2.05 1.19 16.07
C ILE A 251 2.17 2.10 14.85
N ILE A 252 1.81 1.56 13.69
CA ILE A 252 1.80 2.23 12.41
C ILE A 252 0.37 2.72 12.17
N VAL A 253 0.16 4.04 12.26
CA VAL A 253 -1.16 4.66 12.20
C VAL A 253 -1.47 5.07 10.76
N GLU A 254 -2.44 4.39 10.16
CA GLU A 254 -2.90 4.65 8.79
C GLU A 254 -3.23 6.13 8.61
N GLY A 255 -2.69 6.74 7.55
CA GLY A 255 -3.03 8.09 7.09
C GLY A 255 -2.66 9.23 8.06
N LEU A 256 -2.03 8.96 9.20
CA LEU A 256 -1.75 9.97 10.22
C LEU A 256 -0.59 10.90 9.80
N GLY A 257 -0.94 12.08 9.27
CA GLY A 257 0.01 13.16 9.03
C GLY A 257 0.42 13.91 10.31
N ALA A 258 1.61 14.51 10.31
CA ALA A 258 2.09 15.30 11.46
C ALA A 258 1.23 16.55 11.71
N GLU A 259 0.48 17.02 10.71
CA GLU A 259 -0.43 18.17 10.83
C GLU A 259 -1.51 18.03 11.92
N PHE A 260 -1.87 16.80 12.28
CA PHE A 260 -2.85 16.51 13.34
C PHE A 260 -2.23 16.46 14.74
N VAL A 261 -0.90 16.31 14.83
CA VAL A 261 -0.19 16.03 16.08
C VAL A 261 0.58 17.25 16.59
N GLY A 262 0.63 17.39 17.91
CA GLY A 262 1.45 18.36 18.62
C GLY A 262 0.92 19.77 18.45
N LYS A 263 1.76 20.69 17.95
CA LYS A 263 1.44 22.12 17.78
C LYS A 263 1.16 22.50 16.31
N ASN A 264 0.87 21.52 15.47
CA ASN A 264 0.63 21.73 14.05
C ASN A 264 -0.82 22.19 13.75
N ALA A 265 -1.12 22.40 12.47
CA ALA A 265 -2.34 23.08 12.00
C ALA A 265 -3.65 22.54 12.57
N TYR A 266 -3.77 21.22 12.72
CA TYR A 266 -4.96 20.54 13.23
C TYR A 266 -4.72 19.91 14.61
N SER A 267 -3.82 20.48 15.40
CA SER A 267 -3.57 20.11 16.80
C SER A 267 -4.87 19.89 17.58
N GLY A 268 -4.87 18.96 18.54
CA GLY A 268 -6.01 18.67 19.43
C GLY A 268 -7.05 17.70 18.89
N PHE A 269 -6.92 17.25 17.64
CA PHE A 269 -7.68 16.10 17.11
C PHE A 269 -6.98 14.75 17.38
N THR A 270 -5.78 14.76 17.95
CA THR A 270 -5.09 13.59 18.51
C THR A 270 -4.63 13.84 19.96
N PRO A 271 -5.55 14.14 20.89
CA PRO A 271 -5.19 14.59 22.24
C PRO A 271 -4.34 13.59 23.02
N PHE A 272 -4.50 12.28 22.81
CA PHE A 272 -3.66 11.29 23.47
C PHE A 272 -2.24 11.24 22.88
N ILE A 273 -2.10 11.19 21.55
CA ILE A 273 -0.78 11.21 20.91
C ILE A 273 -0.05 12.52 21.23
N ASP A 274 -0.75 13.65 21.28
CA ASP A 274 -0.20 14.96 21.70
C ASP A 274 0.39 14.87 23.11
N SER A 275 -0.34 14.28 24.05
CA SER A 275 0.15 14.04 25.40
C SER A 275 1.34 13.06 25.41
N LEU A 276 1.27 12.00 24.62
CA LEU A 276 2.30 10.95 24.58
C LEU A 276 3.61 11.48 24.01
N ALA A 277 3.56 12.37 23.02
CA ALA A 277 4.74 13.02 22.44
C ALA A 277 5.57 13.77 23.50
N THR A 278 4.93 14.41 24.47
CA THR A 278 5.63 15.09 25.60
C THR A 278 6.36 14.11 26.53
N GLN A 279 5.95 12.84 26.53
CA GLN A 279 6.50 11.75 27.33
C GLN A 279 7.49 10.89 26.54
N SER A 280 7.88 11.31 25.34
CA SER A 280 8.62 10.50 24.37
C SER A 280 9.89 11.19 23.88
N LEU A 281 10.70 10.48 23.10
CA LEU A 281 11.53 11.10 22.08
C LEU A 281 10.66 11.37 20.87
N TYR A 282 10.46 12.64 20.50
CA TYR A 282 9.56 13.06 19.43
C TYR A 282 10.32 13.79 18.33
N TRP A 283 10.26 13.29 17.09
CA TRP A 283 10.82 13.96 15.93
C TRP A 283 9.76 14.85 15.28
N GLU A 284 9.96 16.16 15.37
CA GLU A 284 9.06 17.16 14.78
C GLU A 284 9.12 17.14 13.26
N ASN A 285 10.29 16.79 12.69
CA ASN A 285 10.61 16.87 11.27
C ASN A 285 10.89 15.47 10.70
N PHE A 286 9.84 14.63 10.64
CA PHE A 286 9.98 13.23 10.23
C PHE A 286 9.23 12.92 8.93
N ALA A 287 9.92 12.29 7.99
CA ALA A 287 9.41 11.97 6.67
C ALA A 287 9.06 10.48 6.52
N SER A 288 7.82 10.19 6.15
CA SER A 288 7.51 8.97 5.42
C SER A 288 8.21 8.97 4.07
N THR A 289 8.69 7.81 3.67
CA THR A 289 9.45 7.65 2.42
C THR A 289 8.60 7.33 1.21
N ALA A 290 7.32 7.02 1.45
CA ALA A 290 6.32 6.83 0.43
C ALA A 290 5.04 7.62 0.75
N GLY A 291 4.33 8.03 -0.29
CA GLY A 291 3.07 8.77 -0.13
C GLY A 291 1.82 7.88 0.03
N ARG A 292 2.01 6.57 0.31
CA ARG A 292 0.98 5.53 0.48
C ARG A 292 1.57 4.38 1.34
N THR A 293 0.69 3.56 1.90
CA THR A 293 0.97 2.38 2.74
C THR A 293 2.04 1.42 2.19
N PHE A 294 2.07 1.14 0.89
CA PHE A 294 2.98 0.14 0.30
C PHE A 294 4.49 0.35 0.58
N GLY A 295 4.90 1.56 0.98
CA GLY A 295 6.29 1.87 1.26
C GLY A 295 6.73 1.75 2.72
N VAL A 296 5.81 1.68 3.68
CA VAL A 296 6.17 1.82 5.11
C VAL A 296 6.94 0.60 5.63
N LEU A 297 6.48 -0.64 5.36
CA LEU A 297 7.12 -1.84 5.93
C LEU A 297 8.56 -2.02 5.44
N PRO A 298 8.88 -1.93 4.13
CA PRO A 298 10.25 -2.07 3.64
C PRO A 298 11.18 -0.97 4.15
N ALA A 299 10.68 0.27 4.24
CA ALA A 299 11.48 1.39 4.72
C ALA A 299 11.74 1.28 6.22
N LEU A 300 10.69 1.12 7.02
CA LEU A 300 10.74 1.13 8.48
C LEU A 300 11.52 -0.06 9.04
N PHE A 301 11.32 -1.26 8.48
CA PHE A 301 11.91 -2.50 8.99
C PHE A 301 13.17 -2.94 8.26
N GLY A 302 13.50 -2.39 7.10
CA GLY A 302 14.68 -2.83 6.34
C GLY A 302 15.59 -1.73 5.82
N SER A 303 15.19 -0.44 5.90
CA SER A 303 15.93 0.66 5.26
C SER A 303 16.25 0.33 3.79
N LEU A 304 15.26 -0.16 3.06
CA LEU A 304 15.44 -0.75 1.72
C LEU A 304 15.23 0.26 0.59
N PRO A 305 15.82 0.01 -0.60
CA PRO A 305 15.42 0.67 -1.84
C PRO A 305 13.94 0.40 -2.19
N TYR A 306 13.40 1.12 -3.18
CA TYR A 306 11.99 1.05 -3.56
C TYR A 306 11.64 0.05 -4.67
N GLY A 307 12.57 -0.34 -5.53
CA GLY A 307 12.22 -1.02 -6.79
C GLY A 307 11.46 -0.12 -7.77
N ASP A 308 10.94 -0.72 -8.84
CA ASP A 308 10.35 0.00 -9.97
C ASP A 308 8.91 0.44 -9.70
N LYS A 309 8.16 -0.29 -8.87
CA LYS A 309 6.75 0.00 -8.51
C LYS A 309 6.51 0.12 -7.00
N GLY A 310 7.54 -0.10 -6.18
CA GLY A 310 7.42 -0.35 -4.74
C GLY A 310 8.05 -1.68 -4.36
N PHE A 311 8.65 -1.78 -3.17
CA PHE A 311 9.48 -2.94 -2.83
C PHE A 311 8.63 -4.21 -2.65
N MET A 312 7.44 -4.06 -2.07
CA MET A 312 6.49 -5.17 -1.89
C MET A 312 5.88 -5.67 -3.21
N GLU A 313 6.02 -4.91 -4.30
CA GLU A 313 5.58 -5.31 -5.65
C GLU A 313 6.62 -6.16 -6.40
N ILE A 314 7.80 -6.39 -5.81
CA ILE A 314 8.85 -7.18 -6.44
C ILE A 314 8.52 -8.67 -6.30
N GLN A 315 8.32 -9.35 -7.42
CA GLN A 315 8.03 -10.80 -7.46
C GLN A 315 9.15 -11.62 -6.82
N LYS A 316 10.40 -11.43 -7.29
CA LYS A 316 11.58 -12.07 -6.69
C LYS A 316 12.23 -11.09 -5.71
N ILE A 317 11.78 -11.12 -4.46
CA ILE A 317 12.28 -10.25 -3.40
C ILE A 317 13.80 -10.42 -3.25
N PRO A 318 14.59 -9.34 -3.44
CA PRO A 318 16.04 -9.44 -3.33
C PRO A 318 16.48 -9.75 -1.91
N SER A 319 17.64 -10.40 -1.79
CA SER A 319 18.21 -10.75 -0.49
C SER A 319 18.49 -9.49 0.33
N HIS A 320 17.93 -9.43 1.54
CA HIS A 320 18.07 -8.31 2.46
C HIS A 320 17.97 -8.74 3.93
N ILE A 321 18.39 -7.85 4.82
CA ILE A 321 18.27 -7.96 6.28
C ILE A 321 17.24 -6.95 6.76
N SER A 322 16.37 -7.36 7.68
CA SER A 322 15.40 -6.49 8.35
C SER A 322 15.48 -6.59 9.87
N LEU A 323 14.98 -5.58 10.56
CA LEU A 323 14.72 -5.62 12.00
C LEU A 323 13.91 -6.87 12.39
N ILE A 324 12.89 -7.23 11.61
CA ILE A 324 12.05 -8.42 11.88
C ILE A 324 12.92 -9.69 11.89
N SER A 325 13.67 -9.93 10.81
CA SER A 325 14.50 -11.13 10.65
C SER A 325 15.62 -11.22 11.70
N VAL A 326 16.23 -10.09 12.06
CA VAL A 326 17.28 -10.03 13.08
C VAL A 326 16.70 -10.28 14.47
N LEU A 327 15.58 -9.66 14.83
CA LEU A 327 14.92 -9.91 16.12
C LEU A 327 14.48 -11.38 16.22
N LYS A 328 13.88 -11.92 15.16
CA LYS A 328 13.46 -13.32 15.10
C LYS A 328 14.61 -14.29 15.38
N ALA A 329 15.74 -14.11 14.70
CA ALA A 329 16.92 -14.95 14.90
C ALA A 329 17.56 -14.81 16.30
N ASN A 330 17.18 -13.75 17.04
CA ASN A 330 17.68 -13.44 18.38
C ASN A 330 16.66 -13.74 19.49
N GLY A 331 15.70 -14.63 19.20
CA GLY A 331 14.77 -15.20 20.19
C GLY A 331 13.46 -14.43 20.33
N TYR A 332 13.21 -13.40 19.52
CA TYR A 332 11.94 -12.69 19.57
C TYR A 332 10.81 -13.53 18.96
N THR A 333 9.66 -13.55 19.62
CA THR A 333 8.40 -13.92 18.95
C THR A 333 7.92 -12.71 18.15
N THR A 334 7.70 -12.88 16.85
CA THR A 334 7.38 -11.76 15.95
C THR A 334 5.95 -11.84 15.41
N SER A 335 5.14 -10.82 15.63
CA SER A 335 3.72 -10.81 15.25
C SER A 335 3.37 -9.56 14.47
N PHE A 336 2.58 -9.70 13.42
CA PHE A 336 1.98 -8.60 12.66
C PHE A 336 0.46 -8.63 12.86
N TYR A 337 -0.15 -7.47 13.10
CA TYR A 337 -1.59 -7.33 13.34
C TYR A 337 -2.16 -6.25 12.43
N THR A 338 -3.26 -6.55 11.77
CA THR A 338 -4.02 -5.57 10.98
C THR A 338 -5.47 -5.99 10.84
N GLY A 339 -6.34 -5.03 10.49
CA GLY A 339 -7.77 -5.28 10.30
C GLY A 339 -8.14 -5.73 8.89
N ASP A 340 -7.26 -5.50 7.90
CA ASP A 340 -7.48 -5.80 6.48
C ASP A 340 -6.79 -7.13 6.07
N PRO A 341 -7.03 -7.64 4.85
CA PRO A 341 -6.29 -8.79 4.33
C PRO A 341 -4.81 -8.44 4.16
N SER A 342 -3.91 -9.24 4.72
CA SER A 342 -2.46 -9.02 4.56
C SER A 342 -1.96 -9.18 3.11
N SER A 343 -2.78 -9.77 2.23
CA SER A 343 -2.53 -9.85 0.79
C SER A 343 -2.70 -8.50 0.08
N PHE A 344 -3.49 -7.57 0.63
CA PHE A 344 -3.61 -6.21 0.11
C PHE A 344 -2.24 -5.51 0.17
N ASP A 345 -1.84 -4.87 -0.93
CA ASP A 345 -0.51 -4.27 -1.14
C ASP A 345 0.67 -5.24 -0.93
N ARG A 346 0.41 -6.56 -0.99
CA ARG A 346 1.42 -7.64 -0.84
C ARG A 346 2.22 -7.54 0.47
N LYS A 347 1.60 -7.02 1.55
CA LYS A 347 2.25 -6.91 2.88
C LYS A 347 2.78 -8.28 3.34
N ILE A 348 1.97 -9.32 3.14
CA ILE A 348 2.31 -10.72 3.48
C ILE A 348 3.65 -11.17 2.87
N ASN A 349 3.95 -10.82 1.63
CA ASN A 349 5.18 -11.25 0.93
C ASN A 349 6.43 -10.71 1.64
N PHE A 350 6.41 -9.43 2.06
CA PHE A 350 7.51 -8.83 2.82
C PHE A 350 7.63 -9.45 4.21
N LEU A 351 6.52 -9.63 4.92
CA LEU A 351 6.51 -10.16 6.29
C LEU A 351 7.03 -11.61 6.33
N GLU A 352 6.61 -12.44 5.38
CA GLU A 352 7.00 -13.84 5.27
C GLU A 352 8.45 -14.01 4.83
N TYR A 353 8.91 -13.20 3.87
CA TYR A 353 10.34 -13.15 3.53
C TYR A 353 11.20 -12.90 4.77
N ASN A 354 10.70 -12.08 5.70
CA ASN A 354 11.38 -11.71 6.93
C ASN A 354 11.10 -12.64 8.12
N ASN A 355 10.50 -13.82 7.89
CA ASN A 355 10.25 -14.86 8.88
C ASN A 355 9.37 -14.41 10.07
N ILE A 356 8.34 -13.59 9.82
CA ILE A 356 7.34 -13.27 10.85
C ILE A 356 6.73 -14.56 11.43
N ASP A 357 6.52 -14.66 12.74
CA ASP A 357 5.94 -15.88 13.35
C ASP A 357 4.44 -15.96 13.15
N ASN A 358 3.76 -14.83 13.35
CA ASN A 358 2.31 -14.74 13.36
C ASN A 358 1.89 -13.54 12.52
N ILE A 359 0.94 -13.75 11.61
CA ILE A 359 0.22 -12.70 10.90
C ILE A 359 -1.21 -12.79 11.39
N ILE A 360 -1.78 -11.73 11.94
CA ILE A 360 -3.15 -11.66 12.44
C ILE A 360 -3.85 -10.58 11.61
N ASP A 361 -4.40 -11.01 10.49
CA ASP A 361 -5.17 -10.23 9.52
C ASP A 361 -6.66 -10.57 9.59
N GLU A 362 -7.46 -9.98 8.69
CA GLU A 362 -8.93 -10.05 8.69
C GLU A 362 -9.50 -11.44 9.01
N ASP A 363 -9.01 -12.50 8.36
CA ASP A 363 -9.52 -13.87 8.49
C ASP A 363 -9.31 -14.50 9.88
N LYS A 364 -8.56 -13.85 10.77
CA LYS A 364 -8.26 -14.35 12.12
C LYS A 364 -9.06 -13.65 13.21
N PHE A 365 -9.96 -12.76 12.85
CA PHE A 365 -10.91 -12.16 13.77
C PHE A 365 -12.12 -13.11 13.90
N GLY A 366 -12.43 -13.47 15.15
CA GLY A 366 -13.54 -14.37 15.45
C GLY A 366 -14.89 -13.62 15.47
N PRO A 367 -15.99 -14.33 15.77
CA PRO A 367 -17.33 -13.73 15.84
C PRO A 367 -17.49 -12.65 16.93
N ASP A 368 -16.60 -12.61 17.91
CA ASP A 368 -16.61 -11.62 19.01
C ASP A 368 -16.07 -10.22 18.62
N PHE A 369 -15.68 -10.05 17.36
CA PHE A 369 -15.12 -8.81 16.84
C PHE A 369 -16.07 -8.15 15.84
N GLU A 370 -16.23 -6.83 15.94
CA GLU A 370 -17.14 -6.07 15.08
C GLU A 370 -16.40 -5.55 13.83
N LYS A 371 -16.73 -6.10 12.66
CA LYS A 371 -16.19 -5.64 11.38
C LYS A 371 -16.89 -4.34 10.95
N THR A 372 -16.17 -3.42 10.30
CA THR A 372 -16.77 -2.22 9.70
C THR A 372 -17.84 -2.62 8.67
N GLN A 373 -18.96 -1.90 8.66
CA GLN A 373 -20.08 -2.19 7.75
C GLN A 373 -19.63 -2.09 6.29
N ALA A 374 -20.16 -2.99 5.46
CA ALA A 374 -19.92 -2.92 4.02
C ALA A 374 -20.66 -1.73 3.41
N ASN A 375 -20.03 -1.08 2.43
CA ASN A 375 -20.67 -0.05 1.63
C ASN A 375 -21.81 -0.64 0.76
N ALA A 376 -22.54 0.21 0.04
CA ALA A 376 -23.65 -0.23 -0.83
C ALA A 376 -23.24 -1.25 -1.91
N GLY A 377 -21.94 -1.34 -2.25
CA GLY A 377 -21.36 -2.32 -3.17
C GLY A 377 -20.89 -3.62 -2.50
N GLY A 378 -21.09 -3.79 -1.19
CA GLY A 378 -20.67 -4.97 -0.43
C GLY A 378 -19.20 -4.96 0.01
N PHE A 379 -18.46 -3.87 -0.22
CA PHE A 379 -17.05 -3.76 0.16
C PHE A 379 -16.89 -3.23 1.60
N SER A 380 -16.01 -3.87 2.38
CA SER A 380 -15.55 -3.40 3.69
C SER A 380 -14.05 -3.61 3.79
N TRP A 381 -13.32 -2.63 4.34
CA TRP A 381 -11.88 -2.72 4.53
C TRP A 381 -11.46 -3.77 5.55
N GLY A 382 -12.32 -4.11 6.52
CA GLY A 382 -11.90 -4.96 7.63
C GLY A 382 -12.37 -4.49 8.99
N TYR A 383 -11.55 -4.77 10.00
CA TYR A 383 -11.81 -4.46 11.40
C TYR A 383 -11.23 -3.09 11.79
N PRO A 384 -11.98 -2.25 12.53
CA PRO A 384 -11.54 -0.92 12.94
C PRO A 384 -10.50 -1.00 14.07
N ASP A 385 -9.79 0.11 14.30
CA ASP A 385 -8.62 0.19 15.19
C ASP A 385 -8.86 -0.35 16.60
N ALA A 386 -10.03 -0.07 17.20
CA ALA A 386 -10.34 -0.56 18.54
C ALA A 386 -10.41 -2.10 18.59
N GLU A 387 -10.95 -2.74 17.54
CA GLU A 387 -11.02 -4.19 17.43
C GLU A 387 -9.64 -4.80 17.12
N ILE A 388 -8.79 -4.13 16.34
CA ILE A 388 -7.39 -4.54 16.14
C ILE A 388 -6.66 -4.58 17.48
N PHE A 389 -6.74 -3.51 18.29
CA PHE A 389 -6.08 -3.48 19.60
C PHE A 389 -6.68 -4.47 20.60
N LYS A 390 -8.01 -4.69 20.57
CA LYS A 390 -8.67 -5.75 21.35
C LYS A 390 -8.16 -7.14 20.94
N LYS A 391 -7.96 -7.37 19.64
CA LYS A 391 -7.42 -8.63 19.12
C LYS A 391 -5.98 -8.86 19.55
N VAL A 392 -5.15 -7.81 19.51
CA VAL A 392 -3.79 -7.86 20.08
C VAL A 392 -3.86 -8.28 21.54
N ALA A 393 -4.66 -7.59 22.35
CA ALA A 393 -4.79 -7.89 23.78
C ALA A 393 -5.25 -9.33 24.07
N SER A 394 -6.11 -9.91 23.22
CA SER A 394 -6.64 -11.26 23.42
C SER A 394 -5.66 -12.38 23.07
N VAL A 395 -4.68 -12.13 22.19
CA VAL A 395 -3.69 -13.14 21.77
C VAL A 395 -2.31 -12.95 22.36
N LEU A 396 -2.05 -11.80 23.00
CA LEU A 396 -0.77 -11.50 23.65
C LEU A 396 -0.50 -12.42 24.86
N ASN A 397 0.47 -13.33 24.70
CA ASN A 397 0.95 -14.19 25.78
C ASN A 397 2.11 -13.51 26.55
N PRO A 398 1.96 -13.22 27.86
CA PRO A 398 3.00 -12.57 28.67
C PRO A 398 4.22 -13.46 28.93
N GLU A 399 4.11 -14.78 28.83
CA GLU A 399 5.23 -15.72 29.08
C GLU A 399 6.22 -15.80 27.91
N LYS A 400 5.80 -15.41 26.70
CA LYS A 400 6.66 -15.44 25.51
C LYS A 400 7.35 -14.09 25.34
N GLN A 401 8.52 -13.91 25.95
CA GLN A 401 9.36 -12.72 25.81
C GLN A 401 10.79 -13.10 25.37
N PRO A 402 11.51 -12.24 24.63
CA PRO A 402 11.07 -10.92 24.14
C PRO A 402 10.13 -11.03 22.91
N ARG A 403 9.39 -9.96 22.61
CA ARG A 403 8.45 -9.89 21.48
C ARG A 403 8.69 -8.70 20.57
N LEU A 404 8.34 -8.88 19.30
CA LEU A 404 8.13 -7.82 18.32
C LEU A 404 6.67 -7.87 17.90
N ASP A 405 5.89 -6.87 18.26
CA ASP A 405 4.49 -6.72 17.88
C ASP A 405 4.36 -5.54 16.92
N ILE A 406 4.02 -5.79 15.65
CA ILE A 406 3.81 -4.78 14.61
C ILE A 406 2.32 -4.62 14.38
N ILE A 407 1.76 -3.50 14.78
CA ILE A 407 0.33 -3.20 14.70
C ILE A 407 0.13 -2.13 13.64
N MET A 408 -0.59 -2.46 12.58
CA MET A 408 -0.97 -1.52 11.54
C MET A 408 -2.46 -1.24 11.62
N THR A 409 -2.81 0.03 11.85
CA THR A 409 -4.20 0.47 11.99
C THR A 409 -4.89 0.60 10.62
N LEU A 410 -6.20 0.84 10.59
CA LEU A 410 -7.00 0.80 9.35
C LEU A 410 -8.07 1.90 9.26
N THR A 411 -8.62 2.38 10.37
CA THR A 411 -9.85 3.20 10.39
C THR A 411 -9.73 4.52 9.61
N ASN A 412 -8.55 5.12 9.52
CA ASN A 412 -8.30 6.38 8.81
C ASN A 412 -8.22 6.21 7.27
N HIS A 413 -9.05 5.36 6.69
CA HIS A 413 -9.07 5.07 5.26
C HIS A 413 -10.47 5.36 4.68
N GLU A 414 -10.55 5.85 3.44
CA GLU A 414 -11.82 6.13 2.74
C GLU A 414 -12.71 4.87 2.68
N PRO A 415 -14.02 4.94 3.02
CA PRO A 415 -14.87 6.12 3.21
C PRO A 415 -14.93 6.70 4.64
N PHE A 416 -13.95 6.40 5.50
CA PHE A 416 -13.87 6.86 6.89
C PHE A 416 -15.10 6.42 7.70
N ASP A 417 -15.47 5.15 7.57
CA ASP A 417 -16.59 4.55 8.29
C ASP A 417 -16.09 3.62 9.40
N PHE A 418 -16.80 3.64 10.53
CA PHE A 418 -16.42 2.91 11.74
C PHE A 418 -17.59 2.89 12.76
N PRO A 419 -17.60 1.91 13.69
CA PRO A 419 -18.61 1.87 14.75
C PRO A 419 -18.63 3.14 15.58
N SER A 420 -19.83 3.63 15.93
CA SER A 420 -20.01 4.84 16.74
C SER A 420 -19.58 6.16 16.08
N LYS A 421 -19.50 6.23 14.74
CA LYS A 421 -19.12 7.44 13.98
C LYS A 421 -19.81 8.73 14.44
N GLU A 422 -21.13 8.71 14.63
CA GLU A 422 -21.91 9.90 15.06
C GLU A 422 -21.50 10.44 16.45
N ILE A 423 -21.05 9.56 17.37
CA ILE A 423 -20.52 9.99 18.67
C ILE A 423 -19.23 10.78 18.48
N TYR A 424 -18.36 10.35 17.57
CA TYR A 424 -17.10 11.03 17.30
C TYR A 424 -17.29 12.35 16.52
N LYS A 425 -18.30 12.44 15.65
CA LYS A 425 -18.71 13.72 15.04
C LYS A 425 -19.16 14.74 16.10
N THR A 426 -19.93 14.29 17.10
CA THR A 426 -20.29 15.13 18.25
C THR A 426 -19.06 15.58 19.07
N LYS A 427 -18.00 14.76 19.15
CA LYS A 427 -16.73 15.16 19.76
C LYS A 427 -15.98 16.21 18.93
N VAL A 428 -16.01 16.10 17.59
CA VAL A 428 -15.46 17.14 16.70
C VAL A 428 -16.12 18.49 16.98
N ASP A 429 -17.45 18.52 17.07
CA ASP A 429 -18.21 19.71 17.45
C ASP A 429 -17.78 20.29 18.81
N SER A 430 -17.62 19.41 19.80
CA SER A 430 -17.21 19.82 21.14
C SER A 430 -15.82 20.45 21.15
N ILE A 431 -14.87 19.93 20.37
CA ILE A 431 -13.52 20.48 20.23
C ILE A 431 -13.55 21.85 19.53
N LEU A 432 -14.30 21.98 18.44
CA LEU A 432 -14.44 23.24 17.69
C LEU A 432 -15.03 24.35 18.58
N ASN A 433 -16.07 24.03 19.35
CA ASN A 433 -16.70 24.97 20.26
C ASN A 433 -15.79 25.38 21.43
N ALA A 434 -15.01 24.44 21.98
CA ALA A 434 -14.13 24.71 23.10
C ALA A 434 -12.91 25.56 22.74
N LYS A 435 -12.41 25.47 21.49
CA LYS A 435 -11.20 26.17 21.05
C LYS A 435 -11.39 27.65 20.69
N ASN A 436 -12.62 28.17 20.69
CA ASN A 436 -12.94 29.49 20.09
C ASN A 436 -12.33 29.63 18.69
N SER A 437 -12.41 28.56 17.89
CA SER A 437 -11.80 28.51 16.56
C SER A 437 -12.38 29.59 15.63
N SER A 438 -11.57 30.06 14.67
CA SER A 438 -12.05 30.98 13.63
C SER A 438 -13.15 30.32 12.78
N SER A 439 -14.04 31.12 12.21
CA SER A 439 -15.10 30.65 11.30
C SER A 439 -14.55 29.81 10.15
N ASP A 440 -13.42 30.24 9.58
CA ASP A 440 -12.76 29.57 8.46
C ASP A 440 -12.25 28.18 8.84
N PHE A 441 -11.67 28.04 10.04
CA PHE A 441 -11.19 26.74 10.53
C PHE A 441 -12.36 25.79 10.83
N ILE A 442 -13.46 26.32 11.37
CA ILE A 442 -14.68 25.54 11.63
C ILE A 442 -15.24 25.00 10.31
N GLU A 443 -15.37 25.85 9.28
CA GLU A 443 -15.87 25.46 7.95
C GLU A 443 -14.97 24.41 7.29
N GLU A 444 -13.65 24.57 7.40
CA GLU A 444 -12.67 23.60 6.89
C GLU A 444 -12.80 22.25 7.59
N VAL A 445 -12.80 22.21 8.93
CA VAL A 445 -12.95 20.96 9.69
C VAL A 445 -14.28 20.28 9.39
N LYS A 446 -15.36 21.06 9.28
CA LYS A 446 -16.70 20.54 8.96
C LYS A 446 -16.80 19.97 7.54
N SER A 447 -16.05 20.50 6.59
CA SER A 447 -15.97 19.95 5.23
C SER A 447 -15.33 18.55 5.18
N TYR A 448 -14.60 18.18 6.24
CA TYR A 448 -13.91 16.89 6.39
C TYR A 448 -14.26 16.18 7.70
N GLU A 449 -15.47 16.43 8.25
CA GLU A 449 -15.85 16.02 9.60
C GLU A 449 -15.63 14.52 9.87
N ASP A 450 -15.95 13.66 8.90
CA ASP A 450 -15.78 12.21 9.00
C ASP A 450 -14.31 11.80 9.19
N ILE A 451 -13.38 12.53 8.56
CA ILE A 451 -11.94 12.30 8.69
C ILE A 451 -11.49 12.67 10.11
N PHE A 452 -11.88 13.85 10.60
CA PHE A 452 -11.54 14.27 11.96
C PHE A 452 -12.15 13.34 13.01
N ALA A 453 -13.36 12.84 12.78
CA ALA A 453 -14.01 11.84 13.63
C ALA A 453 -13.22 10.51 13.63
N SER A 454 -12.75 10.05 12.46
CA SER A 454 -11.93 8.84 12.34
C SER A 454 -10.58 8.98 13.07
N ILE A 455 -9.91 10.13 12.95
CA ILE A 455 -8.64 10.40 13.65
C ILE A 455 -8.84 10.36 15.17
N LEU A 456 -9.91 10.96 15.69
CA LEU A 456 -10.24 10.92 17.11
C LEU A 456 -10.56 9.50 17.60
N TYR A 457 -11.22 8.69 16.76
CA TYR A 457 -11.48 7.28 17.05
C TYR A 457 -10.16 6.51 17.18
N SER A 458 -9.27 6.66 16.20
CA SER A 458 -7.94 6.04 16.16
C SER A 458 -7.07 6.47 17.37
N ASP A 459 -7.05 7.77 17.71
CA ASP A 459 -6.37 8.30 18.90
C ASP A 459 -6.93 7.70 20.20
N THR A 460 -8.26 7.57 20.29
CA THR A 460 -8.93 6.94 21.45
C THR A 460 -8.61 5.45 21.55
N ALA A 461 -8.55 4.73 20.42
CA ALA A 461 -8.19 3.33 20.37
C ALA A 461 -6.75 3.10 20.85
N ILE A 462 -5.81 3.92 20.39
CA ILE A 462 -4.40 3.92 20.83
C ILE A 462 -4.30 4.24 22.33
N LYS A 463 -5.06 5.24 22.82
CA LYS A 463 -5.15 5.57 24.25
C LYS A 463 -5.54 4.35 25.08
N ASN A 464 -6.61 3.68 24.69
CA ASN A 464 -7.14 2.54 25.42
C ASN A 464 -6.15 1.37 25.39
N PHE A 465 -5.52 1.11 24.24
CA PHE A 465 -4.48 0.09 24.12
C PHE A 465 -3.29 0.37 25.03
N ILE A 466 -2.67 1.55 24.95
CA ILE A 466 -1.50 1.89 25.77
C ILE A 466 -1.84 1.88 27.26
N ASN A 467 -3.01 2.39 27.67
CA ASN A 467 -3.43 2.35 29.07
C ASN A 467 -3.70 0.93 29.57
N SER A 468 -4.28 0.06 28.74
CA SER A 468 -4.42 -1.35 29.06
C SER A 468 -3.06 -2.06 29.11
N TYR A 469 -2.14 -1.73 28.20
CA TYR A 469 -0.81 -2.33 28.18
C TYR A 469 0.01 -1.93 29.41
N LYS A 470 -0.15 -0.70 29.92
CA LYS A 470 0.50 -0.22 31.15
C LYS A 470 0.20 -1.05 32.39
N THR A 471 -0.89 -1.80 32.43
CA THR A 471 -1.23 -2.66 33.57
C THR A 471 -0.53 -4.02 33.51
N ARG A 472 0.17 -4.32 32.41
CA ARG A 472 0.85 -5.59 32.20
C ARG A 472 2.25 -5.59 32.83
N PRO A 473 2.72 -6.71 33.42
CA PRO A 473 4.05 -6.80 34.02
C PRO A 473 5.18 -6.43 33.06
N GLU A 474 5.06 -6.82 31.78
CA GLU A 474 6.10 -6.59 30.78
C GLU A 474 6.20 -5.15 30.28
N PHE A 475 5.26 -4.25 30.65
CA PHE A 475 5.30 -2.84 30.23
C PHE A 475 6.61 -2.17 30.61
N ALA A 476 7.14 -2.46 31.81
CA ALA A 476 8.37 -1.87 32.34
C ALA A 476 9.61 -2.11 31.44
N ASN A 477 9.60 -3.18 30.62
CA ASN A 477 10.66 -3.51 29.68
C ASN A 477 10.14 -3.52 28.23
N THR A 478 9.41 -2.49 27.83
CA THR A 478 8.83 -2.37 26.47
C THR A 478 9.18 -1.03 25.83
N ILE A 479 9.56 -1.04 24.55
CA ILE A 479 9.77 0.13 23.70
C ILE A 479 8.63 0.22 22.68
N PHE A 480 7.90 1.33 22.69
CA PHE A 480 6.87 1.64 21.71
C PHE A 480 7.45 2.57 20.64
N VAL A 481 7.24 2.23 19.38
CA VAL A 481 7.58 3.06 18.22
C VAL A 481 6.28 3.39 17.51
N ILE A 482 5.89 4.66 17.47
CA ILE A 482 4.59 5.09 16.95
C ILE A 482 4.83 6.08 15.81
N THR A 483 4.24 5.82 14.66
CA THR A 483 4.39 6.68 13.48
C THR A 483 3.20 6.60 12.54
N GLY A 484 2.96 7.65 11.76
CA GLY A 484 2.11 7.55 10.58
C GLY A 484 2.82 6.81 9.46
N ASP A 485 2.09 6.05 8.65
CA ASP A 485 2.66 5.42 7.46
C ASP A 485 2.82 6.42 6.30
N HIS A 486 1.84 7.30 6.12
CA HIS A 486 1.83 8.44 5.22
C HIS A 486 0.76 9.45 5.67
N ARG A 487 0.71 10.62 5.05
CA ARG A 487 -0.36 11.60 5.30
C ARG A 487 -1.57 11.31 4.39
N LEU A 488 -2.76 11.18 4.98
CA LEU A 488 -4.02 10.87 4.29
C LEU A 488 -4.37 11.86 3.17
N ILE A 489 -5.24 11.44 2.26
CA ILE A 489 -5.97 12.26 1.28
C ILE A 489 -7.44 12.06 1.66
N PRO A 490 -8.39 13.03 1.58
CA PRO A 490 -8.50 14.21 0.69
C PRO A 490 -8.29 15.61 1.28
N ILE A 491 -7.93 15.78 2.57
CA ILE A 491 -7.75 17.13 3.14
C ILE A 491 -6.72 17.91 2.30
N ASN A 492 -6.97 19.19 2.02
CA ASN A 492 -6.03 19.98 1.22
C ASN A 492 -4.63 20.00 1.86
N GLN A 493 -3.58 19.89 1.05
CA GLN A 493 -2.20 19.87 1.56
C GLN A 493 -1.65 21.29 1.62
N LYS A 494 -0.99 21.64 2.73
CA LYS A 494 -0.38 22.97 2.88
C LYS A 494 0.72 23.24 1.85
N ASP A 495 1.46 22.18 1.48
CA ASP A 495 2.56 22.22 0.53
C ASP A 495 2.92 20.79 0.05
N LYS A 496 3.92 20.68 -0.84
CA LYS A 496 4.35 19.40 -1.44
C LYS A 496 5.09 18.46 -0.47
N LEU A 497 5.68 18.98 0.61
CA LEU A 497 6.37 18.17 1.61
C LEU A 497 5.38 17.55 2.60
N CYS A 498 4.26 18.21 2.84
CA CYS A 498 3.18 17.82 3.74
C CYS A 498 2.74 16.36 3.56
N ARG A 499 2.69 15.88 2.30
CA ARG A 499 2.33 14.49 1.99
C ARG A 499 3.21 13.46 2.69
N PHE A 500 4.47 13.80 2.92
CA PHE A 500 5.45 12.92 3.52
C PHE A 500 5.61 13.18 5.03
N HIS A 501 5.09 14.27 5.57
CA HIS A 501 5.29 14.64 6.97
C HIS A 501 4.38 13.82 7.90
N VAL A 502 4.97 12.91 8.67
CA VAL A 502 4.26 12.02 9.62
C VAL A 502 4.84 12.18 11.02
N PRO A 503 4.07 11.94 12.10
CA PRO A 503 4.64 11.94 13.44
C PRO A 503 5.57 10.73 13.61
N PHE A 504 6.61 10.88 14.43
CA PHE A 504 7.43 9.75 14.87
C PHE A 504 7.83 9.94 16.32
N LEU A 505 7.47 8.98 17.16
CA LEU A 505 7.79 9.00 18.58
C LEU A 505 8.26 7.63 19.08
N ILE A 506 9.25 7.67 19.96
CA ILE A 506 9.70 6.52 20.74
C ILE A 506 9.28 6.76 22.19
N TYR A 507 8.36 5.93 22.68
CA TYR A 507 7.83 5.97 24.03
C TYR A 507 8.26 4.70 24.78
N SER A 508 8.80 4.85 26.00
CA SER A 508 9.15 3.70 26.83
C SER A 508 9.32 4.11 28.30
N PRO A 509 8.93 3.26 29.27
CA PRO A 509 9.35 3.45 30.66
C PRO A 509 10.86 3.31 30.88
N LEU A 510 11.60 2.77 29.90
CA LEU A 510 13.07 2.71 29.93
C LEU A 510 13.72 4.06 29.59
N LEU A 511 12.97 5.04 29.09
CA LEU A 511 13.54 6.36 28.80
C LEU A 511 13.96 7.05 30.11
N ASN A 512 15.20 7.52 30.16
CA ASN A 512 15.72 8.33 31.27
C ASN A 512 15.47 9.83 31.07
N LYS A 513 15.12 10.24 29.85
CA LYS A 513 14.75 11.61 29.51
C LYS A 513 13.86 11.64 28.26
N THR A 514 13.00 12.64 28.18
CA THR A 514 12.18 12.93 27.00
C THR A 514 12.78 14.11 26.23
N LYS A 515 12.61 14.15 24.91
CA LYS A 515 13.17 15.20 24.05
C LYS A 515 12.32 15.45 22.81
N SER A 516 12.22 16.72 22.43
CA SER A 516 11.80 17.12 21.09
C SER A 516 13.03 17.26 20.20
N ILE A 517 12.97 16.68 19.01
CA ILE A 517 14.08 16.55 18.07
C ILE A 517 13.66 17.23 16.76
N LYS A 518 14.43 18.22 16.33
CA LYS A 518 14.13 19.04 15.14
C LYS A 518 14.97 18.67 13.92
N SER A 519 15.96 17.81 14.07
CA SER A 519 16.69 17.28 12.91
C SER A 519 15.77 16.43 12.04
N ILE A 520 16.02 16.47 10.74
CA ILE A 520 15.23 15.72 9.76
C ILE A 520 15.60 14.24 9.86
N SER A 521 14.62 13.36 9.86
CA SER A 521 14.80 11.90 9.75
C SER A 521 13.61 11.30 9.01
N SER A 522 13.67 10.00 8.72
CA SER A 522 12.68 9.29 7.92
C SER A 522 12.48 7.83 8.36
N HIS A 523 11.51 7.14 7.78
CA HIS A 523 11.33 5.70 8.01
C HIS A 523 12.59 4.87 7.74
N LEU A 524 13.46 5.28 6.80
CA LEU A 524 14.72 4.59 6.49
C LEU A 524 15.73 4.61 7.65
N ASP A 525 15.57 5.53 8.60
CA ASP A 525 16.51 5.78 9.70
C ASP A 525 16.21 4.91 10.94
N VAL A 526 15.02 4.30 11.00
CA VAL A 526 14.52 3.62 12.20
C VAL A 526 15.23 2.29 12.45
N THR A 527 15.26 1.40 11.46
CA THR A 527 15.93 0.08 11.59
C THR A 527 17.41 0.19 11.93
N PRO A 528 18.22 1.04 11.24
CA PRO A 528 19.62 1.22 11.59
C PRO A 528 19.82 1.63 13.06
N SER A 529 18.99 2.56 13.55
CA SER A 529 19.09 3.08 14.92
C SER A 529 18.73 2.03 15.96
N LEU A 530 17.61 1.33 15.76
CA LEU A 530 17.12 0.34 16.72
C LEU A 530 18.04 -0.89 16.75
N LEU A 531 18.52 -1.38 15.60
CA LEU A 531 19.46 -2.50 15.60
C LEU A 531 20.82 -2.11 16.17
N SER A 532 21.32 -0.90 15.88
CA SER A 532 22.55 -0.42 16.51
C SER A 532 22.41 -0.35 18.03
N PHE A 533 21.30 0.18 18.54
CA PHE A 533 21.00 0.23 19.96
C PHE A 533 20.90 -1.17 20.58
N LEU A 534 20.15 -2.09 19.98
CA LEU A 534 19.92 -3.40 20.56
C LEU A 534 21.18 -4.28 20.55
N ILE A 535 21.93 -4.30 19.44
CA ILE A 535 23.12 -5.16 19.31
C ILE A 535 24.27 -4.67 20.20
N ASN A 536 24.39 -3.35 20.41
CA ASN A 536 25.45 -2.81 21.26
C ASN A 536 25.20 -3.01 22.76
N ASN A 537 23.95 -3.22 23.17
CA ASN A 537 23.56 -3.25 24.59
C ASN A 537 23.05 -4.60 25.08
N TYR A 538 22.69 -5.53 24.20
CA TYR A 538 22.15 -6.83 24.56
C TYR A 538 22.84 -7.97 23.81
N THR A 539 22.70 -9.20 24.31
CA THR A 539 23.29 -10.38 23.65
C THR A 539 22.58 -10.70 22.33
N PHE A 540 23.22 -10.36 21.21
CA PHE A 540 22.73 -10.62 19.86
C PHE A 540 23.76 -11.41 19.04
N ASN A 541 23.27 -12.21 18.08
CA ASN A 541 24.06 -12.74 16.99
C ASN A 541 24.74 -11.58 16.26
N LYS A 542 26.07 -11.66 16.09
CA LYS A 542 26.86 -10.60 15.46
C LYS A 542 26.36 -10.31 14.06
N LEU A 543 26.12 -9.03 13.79
CA LEU A 543 25.85 -8.49 12.47
C LEU A 543 27.11 -7.75 12.00
N GLU A 544 27.85 -8.30 11.04
CA GLU A 544 29.10 -7.69 10.57
C GLU A 544 28.88 -6.68 9.45
N LYS A 545 27.91 -6.94 8.57
CA LYS A 545 27.61 -6.11 7.41
C LYS A 545 26.13 -5.84 7.29
N THR A 546 25.80 -4.69 6.72
CA THR A 546 24.43 -4.27 6.42
C THR A 546 24.35 -3.65 5.02
N ALA A 547 23.15 -3.46 4.51
CA ALA A 547 22.91 -2.83 3.21
C ALA A 547 21.83 -1.73 3.29
N TRP A 548 21.76 -1.04 4.42
CA TRP A 548 20.76 -0.01 4.68
C TRP A 548 20.99 1.24 3.86
N MET A 549 19.90 1.79 3.32
CA MET A 549 19.87 3.05 2.58
C MET A 549 20.28 4.23 3.45
N SER A 550 20.00 4.20 4.75
CA SER A 550 20.38 5.25 5.68
C SER A 550 21.35 4.80 6.78
N GLU A 551 21.83 5.78 7.55
CA GLU A 551 22.84 5.67 8.60
C GLU A 551 22.25 5.72 10.03
N GLY A 552 20.94 5.97 10.16
CA GLY A 552 20.26 6.05 11.46
C GLY A 552 19.62 7.41 11.72
N LEU A 553 18.91 7.54 12.82
CA LEU A 553 18.17 8.74 13.23
C LEU A 553 19.15 9.84 13.60
N ASP A 554 18.85 11.07 13.20
CA ASP A 554 19.50 12.24 13.77
C ASP A 554 18.76 12.65 15.05
N THR A 555 19.48 12.72 16.17
CA THR A 555 18.91 13.08 17.49
C THR A 555 19.21 14.52 17.87
N ALA A 556 19.64 15.37 16.93
CA ALA A 556 19.92 16.77 17.19
C ALA A 556 18.63 17.57 17.45
N GLN A 557 18.62 18.32 18.55
CA GLN A 557 17.50 19.18 18.96
C GLN A 557 17.35 20.44 18.09
N GLN A 558 18.39 20.79 17.33
CA GLN A 558 18.39 21.91 16.39
C GLN A 558 18.04 21.44 14.98
N PHE A 559 17.38 22.31 14.22
CA PHE A 559 17.06 22.02 12.83
C PHE A 559 18.34 21.85 12.00
N ARG A 560 18.42 20.70 11.33
CA ARG A 560 19.43 20.36 10.32
C ARG A 560 18.95 19.13 9.55
N ASN A 561 19.53 18.88 8.39
CA ASN A 561 19.43 17.61 7.72
C ASN A 561 20.81 17.08 7.32
N ILE A 562 21.11 15.84 7.71
CA ILE A 562 22.32 15.12 7.30
C ILE A 562 22.01 13.99 6.30
N HIS A 563 20.73 13.74 6.01
CA HIS A 563 20.27 12.64 5.19
C HIS A 563 19.97 13.07 3.75
N LYS A 564 20.01 12.08 2.88
CA LYS A 564 19.52 12.16 1.50
C LYS A 564 18.32 11.22 1.38
N ILE A 565 17.12 11.78 1.31
CA ILE A 565 15.88 11.01 1.46
C ILE A 565 15.14 11.05 0.11
N PRO A 566 15.32 10.04 -0.76
CA PRO A 566 14.48 9.89 -1.94
C PRO A 566 13.06 9.58 -1.49
N LEU A 567 12.06 10.13 -2.17
CA LEU A 567 10.67 10.01 -1.78
C LEU A 567 9.85 9.46 -2.95
N MET A 568 9.11 8.38 -2.70
CA MET A 568 8.24 7.75 -3.70
C MET A 568 6.79 8.20 -3.47
N ARG A 569 6.31 9.17 -4.24
CA ARG A 569 4.96 9.73 -4.04
C ARG A 569 3.86 8.69 -4.27
N TYR A 570 4.04 7.86 -5.29
CA TYR A 570 3.12 6.82 -5.75
C TYR A 570 3.90 5.62 -6.30
N LYS A 571 3.23 4.49 -6.52
CA LYS A 571 3.84 3.27 -7.09
C LYS A 571 4.63 3.63 -8.37
N GLY A 572 5.96 3.55 -8.27
CA GLY A 572 6.91 3.75 -9.37
C GLY A 572 7.31 5.20 -9.70
N SER A 573 6.91 6.17 -8.89
CA SER A 573 7.27 7.58 -9.09
C SER A 573 8.18 8.10 -7.97
N ILE A 574 9.49 8.15 -8.24
CA ILE A 574 10.53 8.69 -7.34
C ILE A 574 10.94 10.07 -7.83
N ASN A 575 10.03 11.04 -7.75
CA ASN A 575 10.23 12.39 -8.30
C ASN A 575 10.60 13.44 -7.24
N ASP A 576 10.57 13.03 -5.97
CA ASP A 576 10.76 13.89 -4.81
C ASP A 576 12.07 13.49 -4.10
N TYR A 577 12.83 14.46 -3.60
CA TYR A 577 14.12 14.21 -2.96
C TYR A 577 14.46 15.29 -1.93
N ILE A 578 14.64 14.90 -0.68
CA ILE A 578 15.20 15.78 0.36
C ILE A 578 16.71 15.65 0.32
N PHE A 579 17.40 16.78 0.11
CA PHE A 579 18.85 16.86 0.04
C PHE A 579 19.32 18.11 0.76
N ASN A 580 20.09 17.94 1.85
CA ASN A 580 20.36 19.03 2.80
C ASN A 580 19.04 19.69 3.23
N ASP A 581 18.98 21.02 3.31
CA ASP A 581 17.77 21.76 3.69
C ASP A 581 16.85 22.05 2.50
N TYR A 582 16.87 21.22 1.45
CA TYR A 582 16.09 21.42 0.23
C TYR A 582 15.23 20.21 -0.12
N LEU A 583 14.06 20.49 -0.68
CA LEU A 583 13.19 19.53 -1.36
C LEU A 583 13.23 19.81 -2.86
N LEU A 584 13.68 18.84 -3.66
CA LEU A 584 13.38 18.79 -5.08
C LEU A 584 12.05 18.05 -5.26
N SER A 585 11.09 18.65 -5.96
CA SER A 585 9.77 18.06 -6.19
C SER A 585 9.25 18.38 -7.59
N ASP A 586 9.12 17.35 -8.44
CA ASP A 586 8.74 17.46 -9.86
C ASP A 586 9.58 18.49 -10.64
N GLY A 587 10.88 18.58 -10.33
CA GLY A 587 11.82 19.50 -10.95
C GLY A 587 11.80 20.93 -10.40
N ALA A 588 10.87 21.27 -9.50
CA ALA A 588 10.89 22.52 -8.75
C ALA A 588 11.68 22.35 -7.44
N LEU A 589 12.44 23.38 -7.06
CA LEU A 589 13.25 23.38 -5.85
C LEU A 589 12.58 24.22 -4.76
N TYR A 590 12.65 23.73 -3.53
CA TYR A 590 12.16 24.41 -2.36
C TYR A 590 13.16 24.31 -1.22
N LYS A 591 13.29 25.38 -0.43
CA LYS A 591 14.06 25.37 0.82
C LYS A 591 13.13 24.99 1.98
N ILE A 592 13.56 24.02 2.78
CA ILE A 592 12.85 23.52 3.96
C ILE A 592 13.20 24.42 5.16
N ASN A 593 12.20 24.77 5.95
CA ASN A 593 12.36 25.55 7.18
C ASN A 593 12.23 24.66 8.44
N GLU A 594 12.46 25.25 9.61
CA GLU A 594 12.51 24.52 10.89
C GLU A 594 11.20 23.82 11.30
N ASN A 595 10.07 24.25 10.73
CA ASN A 595 8.73 23.70 11.00
C ASN A 595 8.29 22.73 9.89
N PHE A 596 9.25 22.18 9.14
CA PHE A 596 9.00 21.31 7.99
C PHE A 596 8.11 21.92 6.89
N GLY A 597 8.08 23.25 6.79
CA GLY A 597 7.43 23.96 5.68
C GLY A 597 8.42 24.24 4.56
N ILE A 598 7.92 24.52 3.37
CA ILE A 598 8.75 24.77 2.18
C ILE A 598 8.51 26.12 1.52
N ASN A 599 9.58 26.74 1.03
CA ASN A 599 9.52 27.96 0.23
C ASN A 599 10.18 27.72 -1.14
N LYS A 600 9.50 28.07 -2.24
CA LYS A 600 10.03 27.86 -3.60
C LYS A 600 11.28 28.72 -3.83
N VAL A 601 12.33 28.12 -4.40
CA VAL A 601 13.59 28.80 -4.72
C VAL A 601 13.97 28.50 -6.18
N ILE A 602 14.61 29.46 -6.86
CA ILE A 602 15.04 29.32 -8.26
C ILE A 602 16.57 29.37 -8.29
N GLU A 603 17.21 28.21 -8.19
CA GLU A 603 18.66 28.05 -8.27
C GLU A 603 19.00 26.95 -9.28
N LYS A 604 19.30 27.33 -10.53
CA LYS A 604 19.45 26.38 -11.65
C LYS A 604 20.57 25.36 -11.42
N GLU A 605 21.70 25.79 -10.88
CA GLU A 605 22.85 24.90 -10.60
C GLU A 605 22.53 23.90 -9.50
N LEU A 606 21.84 24.35 -8.44
CA LEU A 606 21.43 23.49 -7.33
C LEU A 606 20.35 22.48 -7.78
N ILE A 607 19.38 22.91 -8.59
CA ILE A 607 18.39 22.02 -9.22
C ILE A 607 19.11 20.90 -9.98
N LYS A 608 20.12 21.25 -10.80
CA LYS A 608 20.89 20.26 -11.56
C LYS A 608 21.62 19.29 -10.65
N SER A 609 22.37 19.79 -9.67
CA SER A 609 23.13 18.97 -8.71
C SER A 609 22.24 17.98 -7.94
N ILE A 610 21.09 18.45 -7.42
CA ILE A 610 20.15 17.60 -6.68
C ILE A 610 19.46 16.59 -7.63
N SER A 611 19.13 17.01 -8.86
CA SER A 611 18.55 16.11 -9.88
C SER A 611 19.52 15.01 -10.30
N ASP A 612 20.80 15.33 -10.47
CA ASP A 612 21.86 14.36 -10.79
C ASP A 612 22.04 13.36 -9.64
N SER A 613 22.02 13.84 -8.39
CA SER A 613 22.05 12.99 -7.18
C SER A 613 20.83 12.06 -7.08
N LEU A 614 19.63 12.55 -7.38
CA LEU A 614 18.41 11.74 -7.47
C LEU A 614 18.52 10.69 -8.58
N MET A 615 19.08 11.05 -9.74
CA MET A 615 19.29 10.12 -10.85
C MET A 615 20.28 9.00 -10.47
N GLU A 616 21.35 9.32 -9.73
CA GLU A 616 22.26 8.30 -9.20
C GLU A 616 21.57 7.36 -8.22
N PHE A 617 20.69 7.87 -7.36
CA PHE A 617 19.84 7.02 -6.52
C PHE A 617 18.93 6.11 -7.36
N LYS A 618 18.26 6.64 -8.40
CA LYS A 618 17.40 5.84 -9.28
C LYS A 618 18.16 4.70 -9.97
N LYS A 619 19.39 4.97 -10.45
CA LYS A 619 20.28 3.95 -11.02
C LYS A 619 20.66 2.88 -9.99
N LEU A 620 21.00 3.29 -8.77
CA LEU A 620 21.32 2.40 -7.66
C LEU A 620 20.12 1.50 -7.31
N ASN A 621 18.95 2.10 -7.12
CA ASN A 621 17.68 1.41 -6.86
C ASN A 621 17.39 0.36 -7.92
N ARG A 622 17.50 0.71 -9.21
CA ARG A 622 17.25 -0.25 -10.30
C ARG A 622 18.25 -1.39 -10.29
N TYR A 623 19.54 -1.09 -10.13
CA TYR A 623 20.61 -2.09 -10.12
C TYR A 623 20.44 -3.11 -8.99
N THR A 624 20.26 -2.65 -7.75
CA THR A 624 20.20 -3.52 -6.58
C THR A 624 19.00 -4.45 -6.62
N ILE A 625 17.90 -4.00 -7.22
CA ILE A 625 16.68 -4.80 -7.38
C ILE A 625 16.79 -5.77 -8.55
N GLN A 626 17.13 -5.30 -9.76
CA GLN A 626 17.16 -6.16 -10.95
C GLN A 626 18.25 -7.23 -10.92
N LYS A 627 19.38 -6.96 -10.25
CA LYS A 627 20.50 -7.90 -10.17
C LYS A 627 20.50 -8.74 -8.89
N ASN A 628 19.51 -8.56 -8.00
CA ASN A 628 19.50 -9.15 -6.66
C ASN A 628 20.80 -8.84 -5.88
N ARG A 629 21.12 -7.54 -5.77
CA ARG A 629 22.39 -7.02 -5.24
C ARG A 629 22.21 -6.03 -4.08
N ILE A 630 21.16 -6.19 -3.27
CA ILE A 630 21.02 -5.48 -2.00
C ILE A 630 22.01 -6.05 -0.99
N PHE A 631 21.83 -7.33 -0.61
CA PHE A 631 22.68 -8.02 0.35
C PHE A 631 23.14 -9.38 -0.18
N PRO A 632 24.38 -9.85 0.07
CA PRO A 632 24.81 -11.16 -0.41
C PRO A 632 24.09 -12.31 0.29
N ASP A 633 23.51 -13.24 -0.48
CA ASP A 633 22.84 -14.43 0.07
C ASP A 633 23.77 -15.27 0.96
N SER A 634 25.05 -15.39 0.59
CA SER A 634 26.06 -16.13 1.38
C SER A 634 26.33 -15.53 2.76
N LEU A 635 25.97 -14.26 2.97
CA LEU A 635 26.12 -13.58 4.26
C LEU A 635 24.78 -13.49 5.02
N ASN A 636 23.66 -13.84 4.37
CA ASN A 636 22.33 -13.67 4.93
C ASN A 636 21.90 -14.87 5.79
N ILE A 637 22.42 -14.93 7.01
CA ILE A 637 22.10 -15.99 7.98
C ILE A 637 20.72 -15.83 8.64
N TYR A 638 19.99 -14.74 8.34
CA TYR A 638 18.71 -14.39 8.96
C TYR A 638 17.48 -14.82 8.13
N ARG A 639 17.71 -15.46 6.99
CA ARG A 639 16.69 -15.96 6.05
C ARG A 639 16.52 -17.48 6.16
N ASN A 640 15.28 -17.95 6.04
CA ASN A 640 14.98 -19.36 5.74
C ASN A 640 14.84 -19.53 4.22
N SER A 641 15.27 -20.66 3.66
CA SER A 641 15.26 -20.89 2.21
C SER A 641 13.83 -20.83 1.64
N ILE A 642 13.58 -19.90 0.71
CA ILE A 642 12.43 -19.95 -0.20
C ILE A 642 12.67 -21.14 -1.15
N VAL A 643 11.61 -21.82 -1.60
CA VAL A 643 11.76 -22.84 -2.66
C VAL A 643 12.20 -22.12 -3.94
N GLU A 644 13.46 -22.29 -4.32
CA GLU A 644 13.98 -21.76 -5.59
C GLU A 644 13.58 -22.69 -6.73
N PHE A 645 12.92 -22.13 -7.74
CA PHE A 645 12.59 -22.84 -8.97
C PHE A 645 13.78 -22.82 -9.93
N SER A 646 14.07 -23.96 -10.54
CA SER A 646 14.98 -24.06 -11.68
C SER A 646 14.43 -23.32 -12.90
N ASP A 647 15.29 -22.97 -13.86
CA ASP A 647 14.86 -22.32 -15.12
C ASP A 647 13.82 -23.16 -15.88
N GLU A 648 13.94 -24.49 -15.83
CA GLU A 648 12.98 -25.44 -16.42
C GLU A 648 11.61 -25.36 -15.73
N GLU A 649 11.60 -25.33 -14.39
CA GLU A 649 10.38 -25.18 -13.59
C GLU A 649 9.72 -23.83 -13.82
N LEU A 650 10.48 -22.74 -13.98
CA LEU A 650 9.95 -21.42 -14.29
C LEU A 650 9.26 -21.37 -15.67
N VAL A 651 9.84 -22.01 -16.68
CA VAL A 651 9.23 -22.13 -18.01
C VAL A 651 7.93 -22.93 -17.93
N LEU A 652 7.96 -24.06 -17.22
CA LEU A 652 6.79 -24.89 -17.02
C LEU A 652 5.69 -24.16 -16.25
N LEU A 653 6.02 -23.48 -15.15
CA LEU A 653 5.07 -22.70 -14.37
C LEU A 653 4.42 -21.61 -15.22
N LYS A 654 5.22 -20.87 -16.00
CA LYS A 654 4.70 -19.83 -16.89
C LYS A 654 3.71 -20.36 -17.92
N ASP A 655 3.90 -21.59 -18.40
CA ASP A 655 2.95 -22.25 -19.30
C ASP A 655 1.69 -22.70 -18.56
N LEU A 656 1.84 -23.32 -17.40
CA LEU A 656 0.75 -23.87 -16.61
C LEU A 656 -0.17 -22.82 -15.97
N THR A 657 0.38 -21.68 -15.56
CA THR A 657 -0.35 -20.67 -14.78
C THR A 657 -0.80 -19.48 -15.63
N ARG A 658 -0.62 -19.57 -16.95
CA ARG A 658 -0.91 -18.47 -17.86
C ARG A 658 -2.39 -18.08 -17.81
N ASN A 659 -2.64 -16.82 -17.44
CA ASN A 659 -3.99 -16.24 -17.29
C ASN A 659 -4.87 -16.94 -16.25
N LEU A 660 -4.30 -17.71 -15.34
CA LEU A 660 -5.04 -18.31 -14.23
C LEU A 660 -4.90 -17.45 -12.98
N THR A 661 -5.98 -17.34 -12.23
CA THR A 661 -5.99 -16.87 -10.84
C THR A 661 -5.32 -17.90 -9.92
N PHE A 662 -4.99 -17.52 -8.68
CA PHE A 662 -4.41 -18.48 -7.73
C PHE A 662 -5.39 -19.60 -7.34
N ASP A 663 -6.69 -19.32 -7.27
CA ASP A 663 -7.72 -20.34 -7.03
C ASP A 663 -7.81 -21.34 -8.18
N GLU A 664 -7.72 -20.85 -9.42
CA GLU A 664 -7.67 -21.70 -10.61
C GLU A 664 -6.37 -22.53 -10.66
N CYS A 665 -5.23 -21.93 -10.29
CA CYS A 665 -3.97 -22.65 -10.15
C CYS A 665 -4.06 -23.73 -9.07
N PHE A 666 -4.73 -23.45 -7.94
CA PHE A 666 -4.93 -24.42 -6.87
C PHE A 666 -5.85 -25.57 -7.32
N ASN A 667 -6.92 -25.28 -8.05
CA ASN A 667 -7.78 -26.29 -8.66
C ASN A 667 -6.99 -27.17 -9.64
N LEU A 668 -6.13 -26.58 -10.46
CA LEU A 668 -5.22 -27.33 -11.34
C LEU A 668 -4.25 -28.20 -10.52
N ALA A 669 -3.69 -27.68 -9.42
CA ALA A 669 -2.82 -28.45 -8.53
C ALA A 669 -3.55 -29.65 -7.94
N ARG A 670 -4.80 -29.47 -7.48
CA ARG A 670 -5.68 -30.55 -6.99
C ARG A 670 -5.92 -31.60 -8.06
N GLU A 671 -6.37 -31.21 -9.24
CA GLU A 671 -6.61 -32.14 -10.34
C GLU A 671 -5.35 -32.93 -10.72
N THR A 672 -4.21 -32.24 -10.75
CA THR A 672 -2.90 -32.84 -11.04
C THR A 672 -2.51 -33.86 -9.96
N ALA A 673 -2.77 -33.53 -8.69
CA ALA A 673 -2.57 -34.45 -7.57
C ALA A 673 -3.48 -35.69 -7.67
N PHE A 674 -4.76 -35.53 -8.07
CA PHE A 674 -5.67 -36.66 -8.28
C PHE A 674 -5.24 -37.56 -9.46
N LYS A 675 -4.61 -36.98 -10.49
CA LYS A 675 -3.95 -37.72 -11.58
C LYS A 675 -2.62 -38.38 -11.16
N LYS A 676 -2.24 -38.30 -9.88
CA LYS A 676 -1.01 -38.84 -9.27
C LYS A 676 0.29 -38.22 -9.78
N ASP A 677 0.23 -37.05 -10.42
CA ASP A 677 1.44 -36.29 -10.76
C ASP A 677 1.79 -35.36 -9.58
N TYR A 678 2.29 -35.98 -8.50
CA TYR A 678 2.58 -35.26 -7.26
C TYR A 678 3.71 -34.26 -7.39
N LYS A 679 4.66 -34.48 -8.31
CA LYS A 679 5.75 -33.52 -8.57
C LYS A 679 5.19 -32.22 -9.15
N LYS A 680 4.36 -32.30 -10.18
CA LYS A 680 3.74 -31.12 -10.80
C LYS A 680 2.72 -30.45 -9.89
N ALA A 681 1.94 -31.23 -9.13
CA ALA A 681 1.04 -30.68 -8.13
C ALA A 681 1.79 -29.88 -7.06
N ARG A 682 2.88 -30.42 -6.52
CA ARG A 682 3.73 -29.71 -5.54
C ARG A 682 4.41 -28.49 -6.14
N LEU A 683 4.85 -28.55 -7.40
CA LEU A 683 5.40 -27.39 -8.10
C LEU A 683 4.38 -26.23 -8.17
N LEU A 684 3.12 -26.54 -8.51
CA LEU A 684 2.03 -25.55 -8.49
C LEU A 684 1.73 -25.06 -7.07
N CYS A 685 1.72 -25.95 -6.07
CA CYS A 685 1.58 -25.55 -4.67
C CYS A 685 2.72 -24.63 -4.23
N ASP A 686 3.98 -24.94 -4.56
CA ASP A 686 5.14 -24.12 -4.22
C ASP A 686 5.09 -22.77 -4.92
N TYR A 687 4.61 -22.71 -6.16
CA TYR A 687 4.36 -21.44 -6.86
C TYR A 687 3.31 -20.60 -6.14
N ILE A 688 2.18 -21.22 -5.77
CA ILE A 688 1.12 -20.54 -5.00
C ILE A 688 1.65 -20.09 -3.65
N ILE A 689 2.39 -20.93 -2.92
CA ILE A 689 2.89 -20.65 -1.57
C ILE A 689 3.99 -19.59 -1.60
N ASN A 690 4.82 -19.53 -2.64
CA ASN A 690 5.82 -18.48 -2.78
C ASN A 690 5.16 -17.10 -2.96
N GLU A 691 4.01 -17.01 -3.63
CA GLU A 691 3.27 -15.76 -3.80
C GLU A 691 2.27 -15.49 -2.66
N LEU A 692 1.64 -16.53 -2.12
CA LEU A 692 0.63 -16.54 -1.05
C LEU A 692 1.03 -17.53 0.07
N PRO A 693 1.98 -17.17 0.95
CA PRO A 693 2.52 -18.11 1.95
C PRO A 693 1.50 -18.67 2.94
N ASN A 694 0.39 -17.96 3.16
CA ASN A 694 -0.73 -18.34 4.02
C ASN A 694 -1.85 -19.09 3.31
N HIS A 695 -1.71 -19.44 2.02
CA HIS A 695 -2.71 -20.23 1.32
C HIS A 695 -2.82 -21.64 1.93
N ALA A 696 -3.76 -21.79 2.85
CA ALA A 696 -3.91 -22.98 3.69
C ALA A 696 -4.20 -24.23 2.86
N ASP A 697 -5.06 -24.12 1.83
CA ASP A 697 -5.38 -25.26 0.97
C ASP A 697 -4.18 -25.73 0.13
N ALA A 698 -3.43 -24.82 -0.49
CA ALA A 698 -2.27 -25.15 -1.31
C ALA A 698 -1.18 -25.85 -0.47
N ARG A 699 -0.91 -25.35 0.73
CA ARG A 699 0.07 -25.96 1.64
C ARG A 699 -0.45 -27.26 2.24
N THR A 700 -1.74 -27.37 2.54
CA THR A 700 -2.38 -28.63 2.96
C THR A 700 -2.27 -29.69 1.86
N LEU A 701 -2.54 -29.32 0.60
CA LEU A 701 -2.39 -30.22 -0.54
C LEU A 701 -0.93 -30.66 -0.74
N LYS A 702 0.03 -29.75 -0.58
CA LYS A 702 1.47 -30.08 -0.59
C LYS A 702 1.79 -31.10 0.51
N GLY A 703 1.32 -30.88 1.73
CA GLY A 703 1.45 -31.82 2.84
C GLY A 703 0.82 -33.18 2.54
N ARG A 704 -0.41 -33.21 2.04
CA ARG A 704 -1.13 -34.46 1.66
C ARG A 704 -0.38 -35.24 0.58
N THR A 705 0.09 -34.57 -0.47
CA THR A 705 0.84 -35.23 -1.57
C THR A 705 2.20 -35.76 -1.11
N LEU A 706 2.89 -35.08 -0.19
CA LEU A 706 4.09 -35.62 0.47
C LEU A 706 3.76 -36.88 1.30
N ALA A 707 2.67 -36.84 2.08
CA ALA A 707 2.23 -37.98 2.89
C ALA A 707 1.83 -39.18 2.04
N TRP A 708 1.17 -38.97 0.89
CA TRP A 708 0.80 -40.03 -0.06
C TRP A 708 2.02 -40.74 -0.67
N GLU A 709 3.16 -40.07 -0.78
CA GLU A 709 4.44 -40.67 -1.19
C GLU A 709 5.26 -41.25 -0.02
N GLY A 710 4.72 -41.25 1.20
CA GLY A 710 5.41 -41.75 2.39
C GLY A 710 6.46 -40.79 2.97
N ARG A 711 6.54 -39.54 2.50
CA ARG A 711 7.44 -38.49 3.01
C ARG A 711 6.85 -37.82 4.26
N TYR A 712 6.56 -38.61 5.28
CA TYR A 712 5.77 -38.19 6.44
C TYR A 712 6.39 -37.04 7.23
N LYS A 713 7.72 -37.01 7.42
CA LYS A 713 8.39 -35.94 8.16
C LYS A 713 8.22 -34.57 7.49
N GLU A 714 8.37 -34.54 6.17
CA GLU A 714 8.23 -33.30 5.39
C GLU A 714 6.76 -32.86 5.32
N ALA A 715 5.85 -33.82 5.14
CA ALA A 715 4.42 -33.57 5.19
C ALA A 715 3.97 -33.00 6.54
N GLU A 716 4.48 -33.53 7.65
CA GLU A 716 4.15 -33.07 9.01
C GLU A 716 4.59 -31.61 9.22
N VAL A 717 5.78 -31.23 8.75
CA VAL A 717 6.26 -29.84 8.79
C VAL A 717 5.32 -28.89 8.04
N GLU A 718 4.91 -29.25 6.82
CA GLU A 718 4.01 -28.42 6.02
C GLU A 718 2.64 -28.28 6.67
N LEU A 719 2.06 -29.38 7.17
CA LEU A 719 0.73 -29.37 7.76
C LEU A 719 0.67 -28.70 9.13
N LEU A 720 1.69 -28.88 9.98
CA LEU A 720 1.79 -28.14 11.24
C LEU A 720 1.99 -26.64 11.01
N SER A 721 2.69 -26.27 9.93
CA SER A 721 2.78 -24.88 9.47
C SER A 721 1.40 -24.32 9.14
N VAL A 722 0.54 -25.10 8.44
CA VAL A 722 -0.86 -24.69 8.20
C VAL A 722 -1.63 -24.54 9.50
N VAL A 723 -1.57 -25.50 10.44
CA VAL A 723 -2.27 -25.38 11.73
C VAL A 723 -1.82 -24.16 12.53
N LYS A 724 -0.53 -23.81 12.47
CA LYS A 724 0.00 -22.59 13.11
C LYS A 724 -0.55 -21.33 12.43
N ARG A 725 -0.61 -21.32 11.09
CA ARG A 725 -0.96 -20.15 10.29
C ARG A 725 -2.48 -19.95 10.19
N ALA A 726 -3.25 -21.01 10.02
CA ALA A 726 -4.70 -21.02 9.84
C ALA A 726 -5.33 -21.94 10.90
N PRO A 727 -5.36 -21.52 12.18
CA PRO A 727 -5.79 -22.38 13.29
C PRO A 727 -7.25 -22.86 13.17
N PHE A 728 -8.09 -22.12 12.44
CA PHE A 728 -9.50 -22.43 12.19
C PHE A 728 -9.72 -23.25 10.90
N TYR A 729 -8.66 -23.65 10.19
CA TYR A 729 -8.77 -24.39 8.94
C TYR A 729 -8.74 -25.91 9.19
N TYR A 730 -9.93 -26.50 9.30
CA TYR A 730 -10.11 -27.89 9.74
C TYR A 730 -9.44 -28.94 8.82
N ASP A 731 -9.30 -28.70 7.51
CA ASP A 731 -8.75 -29.70 6.58
C ASP A 731 -7.28 -30.05 6.90
N SER A 732 -6.51 -29.08 7.42
CA SER A 732 -5.13 -29.33 7.85
C SER A 732 -5.04 -30.28 9.05
N TYR A 733 -6.00 -30.21 9.99
CA TYR A 733 -6.10 -31.14 11.10
C TYR A 733 -6.48 -32.53 10.59
N LEU A 734 -7.44 -32.63 9.68
CA LEU A 734 -7.80 -33.91 9.05
C LEU A 734 -6.61 -34.53 8.31
N ALA A 735 -5.84 -33.73 7.58
CA ALA A 735 -4.63 -34.17 6.90
C ALA A 735 -3.55 -34.65 7.87
N LEU A 736 -3.35 -33.98 9.02
CA LEU A 736 -2.43 -34.43 10.07
C LEU A 736 -2.87 -35.74 10.70
N LEU A 737 -4.17 -35.89 10.96
CA LEU A 737 -4.73 -37.13 11.51
C LEU A 737 -4.57 -38.30 10.53
N ASP A 738 -4.76 -38.07 9.22
CA ASP A 738 -4.46 -39.06 8.18
C ASP A 738 -2.97 -39.41 8.15
N LEU A 739 -2.10 -38.40 8.22
CA LEU A 739 -0.65 -38.58 8.25
C LEU A 739 -0.22 -39.40 9.47
N TYR A 740 -0.70 -39.08 10.67
CA TYR A 740 -0.37 -39.80 11.89
C TYR A 740 -0.90 -41.23 11.86
N TRP A 741 -2.07 -41.44 11.26
CA TRP A 741 -2.58 -42.79 11.01
C TRP A 741 -1.63 -43.59 10.12
N TRP A 742 -1.23 -43.06 8.96
CA TRP A 742 -0.34 -43.75 8.01
C TRP A 742 1.08 -43.95 8.55
N SER A 743 1.58 -42.99 9.34
CA SER A 743 2.92 -43.03 9.96
C SER A 743 2.97 -43.76 11.31
N LYS A 744 1.82 -44.25 11.82
CA LYS A 744 1.70 -44.93 13.12
C LYS A 744 2.09 -44.06 14.33
N GLN A 745 1.74 -42.77 14.30
CA GLN A 745 1.99 -41.81 15.37
C GLN A 745 0.68 -41.44 16.10
N ASP A 746 -0.09 -42.45 16.52
CA ASP A 746 -1.46 -42.28 17.04
C ASP A 746 -1.53 -41.37 18.30
N GLU A 747 -0.47 -41.27 19.10
CA GLU A 747 -0.40 -40.34 20.25
C GLU A 747 -0.49 -38.87 19.83
N LYS A 748 0.18 -38.48 18.74
CA LYS A 748 0.13 -37.11 18.21
C LYS A 748 -1.26 -36.72 17.71
N SER A 749 -2.06 -37.71 17.29
CA SER A 749 -3.46 -37.51 16.91
C SER A 749 -4.31 -36.97 18.06
N ILE A 750 -3.97 -37.30 19.31
CA ILE A 750 -4.69 -36.80 20.50
C ILE A 750 -4.36 -35.32 20.70
N GLU A 751 -3.07 -34.96 20.69
CA GLU A 751 -2.61 -33.58 20.87
C GLU A 751 -3.20 -32.65 19.80
N ILE A 752 -3.14 -33.06 18.54
CA ILE A 752 -3.62 -32.23 17.43
C ILE A 752 -5.14 -32.07 17.45
N THR A 753 -5.88 -33.10 17.88
CA THR A 753 -7.34 -33.03 18.04
C THR A 753 -7.73 -32.12 19.19
N GLN A 754 -7.03 -32.18 20.33
CA GLN A 754 -7.25 -31.24 21.43
C GLN A 754 -7.00 -29.81 20.99
N LYS A 755 -5.95 -29.59 20.18
CA LYS A 755 -5.68 -28.28 19.59
C LYS A 755 -6.80 -27.81 18.66
N ALA A 756 -7.39 -28.72 17.86
CA ALA A 756 -8.55 -28.41 17.04
C ALA A 756 -9.75 -27.96 17.88
N PHE A 757 -10.06 -28.68 18.95
CA PHE A 757 -11.16 -28.33 19.85
C PHE A 757 -10.92 -27.03 20.62
N ASN A 758 -9.67 -26.75 21.02
CA ASN A 758 -9.31 -25.47 21.63
C ASN A 758 -9.46 -24.29 20.65
N ASN A 759 -9.42 -24.56 19.34
CA ASN A 759 -9.70 -23.59 18.28
C ASN A 759 -11.16 -23.66 17.80
N GLU A 760 -12.06 -24.24 18.61
CA GLU A 760 -13.50 -24.31 18.36
C GLU A 760 -13.90 -25.03 17.05
N LEU A 761 -13.06 -25.95 16.58
CA LEU A 761 -13.34 -26.76 15.39
C LEU A 761 -14.19 -27.99 15.75
N GLU A 762 -15.50 -27.81 15.73
CA GLU A 762 -16.48 -28.88 15.90
C GLU A 762 -16.72 -29.61 14.57
N ASN A 763 -15.82 -30.54 14.21
CA ASN A 763 -15.95 -31.36 13.00
C ASN A 763 -16.07 -32.86 13.34
N SER A 764 -17.10 -33.52 12.77
CA SER A 764 -17.38 -34.93 13.07
C SER A 764 -16.27 -35.89 12.61
N ASP A 765 -15.57 -35.57 11.51
CA ASP A 765 -14.48 -36.39 10.97
C ASP A 765 -13.24 -36.33 11.86
N ILE A 766 -12.98 -35.18 12.51
CA ILE A 766 -11.89 -35.04 13.49
C ILE A 766 -12.15 -35.98 14.67
N SER A 767 -13.36 -35.93 15.24
CA SER A 767 -13.78 -36.82 16.32
C SER A 767 -13.74 -38.30 15.91
N PHE A 768 -14.16 -38.62 14.68
CA PHE A 768 -14.14 -39.98 14.17
C PHE A 768 -12.71 -40.51 14.01
N LYS A 769 -11.77 -39.70 13.50
CA LYS A 769 -10.36 -40.05 13.42
C LYS A 769 -9.71 -40.19 14.79
N LEU A 770 -10.10 -39.37 15.77
CA LEU A 770 -9.66 -39.52 17.17
C LEU A 770 -10.14 -40.86 17.77
N ALA A 771 -11.39 -41.25 17.54
CA ALA A 771 -11.91 -42.55 17.98
C ALA A 771 -11.09 -43.72 17.38
N LYS A 772 -10.75 -43.63 16.09
CA LYS A 772 -9.88 -44.59 15.40
C LYS A 772 -8.47 -44.66 16.00
N ALA A 773 -7.87 -43.51 16.35
CA ALA A 773 -6.57 -43.45 17.01
C ALA A 773 -6.60 -44.12 18.40
N TYR A 774 -7.60 -43.82 19.23
CA TYR A 774 -7.76 -44.46 20.54
C TYR A 774 -7.92 -45.97 20.45
N PHE A 775 -8.67 -46.47 19.46
CA PHE A 775 -8.81 -47.91 19.24
C PHE A 775 -7.47 -48.57 18.92
N ARG A 776 -6.65 -47.99 18.04
CA ARG A 776 -5.31 -48.49 17.71
C ARG A 776 -4.33 -48.45 18.88
N MET A 777 -4.54 -47.52 19.81
CA MET A 777 -3.78 -47.44 21.06
C MET A 777 -4.33 -48.38 22.16
N ASN A 778 -5.22 -49.32 21.82
CA ASN A 778 -5.91 -50.23 22.74
C ASN A 778 -6.76 -49.53 23.82
N ASN A 779 -7.16 -48.27 23.61
CA ASN A 779 -8.08 -47.54 24.49
C ASN A 779 -9.52 -47.63 23.97
N LYS A 780 -10.09 -48.83 24.03
CA LYS A 780 -11.44 -49.11 23.51
C LYS A 780 -12.52 -48.25 24.17
N LEU A 781 -12.42 -48.03 25.48
CA LEU A 781 -13.42 -47.28 26.26
C LEU A 781 -13.58 -45.85 25.75
N LYS A 782 -12.47 -45.12 25.54
CA LYS A 782 -12.55 -43.76 24.96
C LYS A 782 -13.05 -43.77 23.51
N SER A 783 -12.66 -44.77 22.73
CA SER A 783 -13.14 -44.93 21.35
C SER A 783 -14.67 -45.12 21.31
N GLU A 784 -15.22 -45.99 22.15
CA GLU A 784 -16.67 -46.20 22.26
C GLU A 784 -17.40 -44.94 22.70
N GLN A 785 -16.90 -44.20 23.71
CA GLN A 785 -17.52 -42.97 24.18
C GLN A 785 -17.67 -41.92 23.07
N ILE A 786 -16.64 -41.76 22.25
CA ILE A 786 -16.67 -40.83 21.10
C ILE A 786 -17.63 -41.35 20.04
N MET A 787 -17.62 -42.64 19.73
CA MET A 787 -18.51 -43.24 18.74
C MET A 787 -19.99 -43.24 19.16
N ASP A 788 -20.29 -43.37 20.45
CA ASP A 788 -21.64 -43.23 21.00
C ASP A 788 -22.17 -41.82 20.76
N SER A 789 -21.34 -40.82 21.02
CA SER A 789 -21.67 -39.41 20.77
C SER A 789 -21.89 -39.14 19.27
N LEU A 790 -21.00 -39.65 18.41
CA LEU A 790 -21.11 -39.47 16.96
C LEU A 790 -22.34 -40.16 16.37
N VAL A 791 -22.62 -41.40 16.73
CA VAL A 791 -23.80 -42.14 16.23
C VAL A 791 -25.10 -41.56 16.75
N LYS A 792 -25.11 -40.95 17.95
CA LYS A 792 -26.29 -40.24 18.46
C LYS A 792 -26.63 -39.02 17.59
N ILE A 793 -25.62 -38.28 17.13
CA ILE A 793 -25.80 -37.10 16.29
C ILE A 793 -26.04 -37.49 14.82
N TYR A 794 -25.34 -38.51 14.32
CA TYR A 794 -25.37 -38.98 12.94
C TYR A 794 -25.79 -40.46 12.83
N PRO A 795 -27.05 -40.81 13.15
CA PRO A 795 -27.50 -42.20 13.25
C PRO A 795 -27.52 -42.96 11.93
N GLU A 796 -27.54 -42.26 10.78
CA GLU A 796 -27.60 -42.87 9.45
C GLU A 796 -26.22 -43.05 8.78
N ASN A 797 -25.14 -42.57 9.40
CA ASN A 797 -23.80 -42.67 8.82
C ASN A 797 -23.28 -44.12 8.90
N GLN A 798 -23.25 -44.79 7.75
CA GLN A 798 -22.84 -46.20 7.64
C GLN A 798 -21.40 -46.47 8.07
N GLU A 799 -20.48 -45.52 7.84
CA GLU A 799 -19.08 -45.67 8.25
C GLU A 799 -18.96 -45.68 9.78
N TYR A 800 -19.69 -44.79 10.45
CA TYR A 800 -19.69 -44.69 11.91
C TYR A 800 -20.31 -45.93 12.56
N LEU A 801 -21.43 -46.42 12.02
CA LEU A 801 -22.07 -47.64 12.49
C LEU A 801 -21.17 -48.87 12.32
N THR A 802 -20.53 -49.00 11.16
CA THR A 802 -19.62 -50.11 10.85
C THR A 802 -18.41 -50.10 11.79
N PHE A 803 -17.77 -48.93 11.98
CA PHE A 803 -16.64 -48.83 12.89
C PHE A 803 -17.04 -49.11 14.35
N LYS A 804 -18.19 -48.59 14.81
CA LYS A 804 -18.71 -48.86 16.15
C LYS A 804 -18.96 -50.36 16.38
N GLN A 805 -19.44 -51.09 15.38
CA GLN A 805 -19.59 -52.55 15.49
C GLN A 805 -18.25 -53.27 15.66
N SER A 806 -17.17 -52.75 15.06
CA SER A 806 -15.82 -53.32 15.20
C SER A 806 -15.15 -53.09 16.57
N LEU A 807 -15.73 -52.22 17.41
CA LEU A 807 -15.23 -51.96 18.77
C LEU A 807 -15.65 -53.04 19.78
N LYS A 808 -16.77 -53.73 19.51
CA LYS A 808 -17.26 -54.90 20.24
C LYS A 808 -16.34 -56.09 20.01
#